data_AF-A0A843U0G9-F1
#
_entry.id   AF-A0A843U0G9-F1
#
_cell.length_a   1.000
_cell.length_b   1.000
_cell.length_c   1.000
_cell.angle_alpha   90.00
_cell.angle_beta   90.00
_cell.angle_gamma   90.00
#
_symmetry.space_group_name_H-M   'P 1'
#
loop_
_entity.id
_entity.type
_entity.pdbx_description
1 polymer ?
#
loop_
_entity_poly.entity_id
_entity_poly.type
_entity_poly.pdbx_seq_one_letter_code
_entity_poly.pdbx_strand_id
1 'polypeptide(L)'
;MARSQGLAPMLLFSTLLLNVFLTFLVVPSNAELSWTRRAAVEAEAVADISCSGHGRAFVDGVLDDGKPVCECNKCYAGPDCSQLQPNCSADADSGDPLFLEPYWMRNAEGSAVVLSGWHRMSYNADGRPYMTRELERHIRILHRLVGNAATDGKYMVFGGGSTQLLNAALHALAPDNSSTPASVVSTIPYYPAYRTQTQFWKSKVFEWKGATSDWVNSTEASTKDFIEFVTSPNNPDGRWQDPVLGGAAVIQDRAYYWPHYAAIKTPVDDDVMLFTISKVTGHAGSRFGWALIKDETVYNRTQEYMDLNSLGISRETQLRALKLIKVMISKIKVRGDIFRSGYALTRDRWAKLSAVVSSSDRFSLQNLSPEYCNYFRTSRDPSPAYAWLKCERAADRDCYAVVTAGGIIPRRGTLFGADSSYVRLSLIRSQDDFDLMLQRMKELASKSQGLAPMLLFSVLLLNVFLPFLVVPSNAELSWTRRAAEEAEAVGAIACSGHGRAYVDGVREDGMPVCECNKCYTGPDCSQPQSNCSADANSGDPLFLEPYWMRHAAGSTVVASGWHRMSYDTDGRPYMTRELERHIRILHRLVGNAATDGKYMVFGGGSTQLLNAALHSLAPENSSTPASVFATIPYNPVSFTLSLSLYIDFATYT
;
A
#
# COMPACT_ATOMS: atom_id res chain seq x y z
N MET A 1 -67.76 -2.95 -16.14
CA MET A 1 -66.84 -2.53 -17.22
C MET A 1 -66.53 -1.05 -17.05
N ALA A 2 -65.37 -0.72 -16.47
CA ALA A 2 -64.69 0.58 -16.61
C ALA A 2 -63.24 0.37 -16.16
N ARG A 3 -62.30 0.67 -17.07
CA ARG A 3 -60.84 0.52 -16.90
C ARG A 3 -60.30 1.66 -16.03
N SER A 4 -59.44 1.34 -15.07
CA SER A 4 -58.39 2.24 -14.58
C SER A 4 -57.03 1.64 -14.91
N GLN A 5 -56.55 1.93 -16.13
CA GLN A 5 -55.14 1.75 -16.51
C GLN A 5 -54.54 3.14 -16.65
N GLY A 6 -53.61 3.49 -15.78
CA GLY A 6 -52.91 4.77 -15.85
C GLY A 6 -52.06 5.02 -14.62
N LEU A 7 -50.88 4.38 -14.57
CA LEU A 7 -49.77 4.77 -13.68
C LEU A 7 -48.45 4.05 -14.05
N ALA A 8 -48.51 2.92 -14.75
CA ALA A 8 -47.31 2.21 -15.22
C ALA A 8 -46.49 2.90 -16.34
N PRO A 9 -47.08 3.61 -17.34
CA PRO A 9 -46.27 4.19 -18.42
C PRO A 9 -45.52 5.48 -18.00
N MET A 10 -45.97 6.19 -16.96
CA MET A 10 -45.33 7.43 -16.49
C MET A 10 -44.04 7.17 -15.71
N LEU A 11 -43.98 6.10 -14.92
CA LEU A 11 -42.78 5.69 -14.18
C LEU A 11 -41.69 5.10 -15.09
N LEU A 12 -42.07 4.46 -16.19
CA LEU A 12 -41.14 3.98 -17.21
C LEU A 12 -40.57 5.13 -18.05
N PHE A 13 -41.38 6.15 -18.38
CA PHE A 13 -40.87 7.34 -19.06
C PHE A 13 -39.97 8.21 -18.17
N SER A 14 -40.26 8.33 -16.87
CA SER A 14 -39.40 9.11 -15.95
C SER A 14 -38.05 8.44 -15.70
N THR A 15 -38.00 7.09 -15.66
CA THR A 15 -36.75 6.33 -15.50
C THR A 15 -35.95 6.25 -16.79
N LEU A 16 -36.60 6.21 -17.97
CA LEU A 16 -35.91 6.34 -19.24
C LEU A 16 -35.33 7.75 -19.41
N LEU A 17 -36.09 8.80 -19.08
CA LEU A 17 -35.61 10.18 -19.15
C LEU A 17 -34.49 10.44 -18.13
N LEU A 18 -34.52 9.87 -16.92
CA LEU A 18 -33.43 10.01 -15.95
C LEU A 18 -32.15 9.29 -16.40
N ASN A 19 -32.27 8.10 -17.01
CA ASN A 19 -31.13 7.37 -17.58
C ASN A 19 -30.59 8.04 -18.86
N VAL A 20 -31.47 8.66 -19.65
CA VAL A 20 -31.09 9.49 -20.80
C VAL A 20 -30.43 10.79 -20.33
N PHE A 21 -30.89 11.41 -19.24
CA PHE A 21 -30.27 12.60 -18.65
C PHE A 21 -28.92 12.29 -17.97
N LEU A 22 -28.78 11.11 -17.34
CA LEU A 22 -27.52 10.61 -16.79
C LEU A 22 -26.52 10.22 -17.88
N THR A 23 -26.99 9.79 -19.06
CA THR A 23 -26.11 9.58 -20.23
C THR A 23 -25.76 10.88 -20.96
N PHE A 24 -26.61 11.92 -20.90
CA PHE A 24 -26.28 13.26 -21.39
C PHE A 24 -25.40 14.10 -20.45
N LEU A 25 -25.17 13.68 -19.21
CA LEU A 25 -24.10 14.24 -18.35
C LEU A 25 -22.74 13.55 -18.55
N VAL A 26 -22.70 12.49 -19.35
CA VAL A 26 -21.46 11.90 -19.89
C VAL A 26 -21.54 11.94 -21.41
N VAL A 27 -21.65 13.15 -21.95
CA VAL A 27 -21.21 13.36 -23.34
C VAL A 27 -19.70 13.19 -23.30
N PRO A 28 -19.10 12.22 -24.02
CA PRO A 28 -17.66 12.26 -24.27
C PRO A 28 -17.43 13.58 -24.97
N SER A 29 -16.79 14.54 -24.31
CA SER A 29 -16.39 15.74 -25.00
C SER A 29 -15.41 15.27 -26.07
N ASN A 30 -15.73 15.50 -27.34
CA ASN A 30 -14.72 15.50 -28.41
C ASN A 30 -13.75 16.70 -28.22
N ALA A 31 -13.61 17.22 -27.00
CA ALA A 31 -12.67 18.26 -26.67
C ALA A 31 -11.28 17.65 -26.72
N GLU A 32 -10.40 18.26 -27.50
CA GLU A 32 -8.99 17.90 -27.46
C GLU A 32 -8.45 18.13 -26.05
N LEU A 33 -7.83 17.10 -25.48
CA LEU A 33 -7.12 17.22 -24.21
C LEU A 33 -6.04 18.30 -24.32
N SER A 34 -5.92 19.11 -23.28
CA SER A 34 -4.98 20.21 -23.16
C SER A 34 -3.73 19.79 -22.38
N TRP A 35 -3.63 20.18 -21.11
CA TRP A 35 -2.44 20.00 -20.28
C TRP A 35 -2.20 18.55 -19.85
N THR A 36 -3.20 17.68 -19.93
CA THR A 36 -3.04 16.25 -19.60
C THR A 36 -2.52 15.42 -20.77
N ARG A 37 -2.69 15.89 -22.01
CA ARG A 37 -2.44 15.11 -23.22
C ARG A 37 -1.02 14.53 -23.28
N ARG A 38 -0.01 15.33 -22.95
CA ARG A 38 1.40 14.90 -23.01
C ARG A 38 1.66 13.72 -22.08
N ALA A 39 1.26 13.84 -20.82
CA ALA A 39 1.46 12.80 -19.81
C ALA A 39 0.65 11.54 -20.11
N ALA A 40 -0.55 11.70 -20.68
CA ALA A 40 -1.38 10.60 -21.13
C ALA A 40 -0.71 9.80 -22.28
N VAL A 41 -0.23 10.50 -23.32
CA VAL A 41 0.49 9.86 -24.44
C VAL A 41 1.77 9.17 -23.96
N GLU A 42 2.54 9.80 -23.07
CA GLU A 42 3.75 9.22 -22.50
C GLU A 42 3.45 7.92 -21.73
N ALA A 43 2.41 7.91 -20.89
CA ALA A 43 2.05 6.75 -20.10
C ALA A 43 1.57 5.57 -20.99
N GLU A 44 0.81 5.84 -22.06
CA GLU A 44 0.44 4.79 -23.03
C GLU A 44 1.65 4.26 -23.80
N ALA A 45 2.51 5.14 -24.30
CA ALA A 45 3.70 4.74 -25.03
C ALA A 45 4.63 3.85 -24.20
N VAL A 46 4.78 4.13 -22.90
CA VAL A 46 5.58 3.31 -21.99
C VAL A 46 4.88 1.98 -21.68
N ALA A 47 3.56 1.99 -21.51
CA ALA A 47 2.79 0.76 -21.25
C ALA A 47 2.82 -0.22 -22.43
N ASP A 48 2.97 0.30 -23.66
CA ASP A 48 3.05 -0.43 -24.93
C ASP A 48 4.43 -1.04 -25.20
N ILE A 49 5.45 -0.72 -24.39
CA ILE A 49 6.77 -1.37 -24.48
C ILE A 49 6.59 -2.87 -24.18
N SER A 50 6.91 -3.69 -25.17
CA SER A 50 6.82 -5.15 -25.06
C SER A 50 7.97 -5.71 -24.21
N CYS A 51 7.61 -6.28 -23.06
CA CYS A 51 8.53 -6.95 -22.14
C CYS A 51 8.23 -8.46 -22.03
N SER A 52 7.78 -9.07 -23.13
CA SER A 52 7.57 -10.53 -23.30
C SER A 52 6.65 -11.22 -22.29
N GLY A 53 5.86 -10.46 -21.51
CA GLY A 53 5.07 -11.01 -20.40
C GLY A 53 5.89 -11.34 -19.14
N HIS A 54 7.20 -11.11 -19.16
CA HIS A 54 8.16 -11.42 -18.10
C HIS A 54 8.81 -10.16 -17.51
N GLY A 55 8.18 -9.00 -17.69
CA GLY A 55 8.63 -7.72 -17.18
C GLY A 55 7.70 -6.58 -17.58
N ARG A 56 8.04 -5.35 -17.19
CA ARG A 56 7.29 -4.12 -17.49
C ARG A 56 8.22 -2.92 -17.60
N ALA A 57 7.85 -1.91 -18.38
CA ALA A 57 8.47 -0.59 -18.35
C ALA A 57 7.61 0.40 -17.56
N PHE A 58 8.26 1.39 -16.94
CA PHE A 58 7.59 2.45 -16.19
C PHE A 58 8.10 3.83 -16.62
N VAL A 59 7.26 4.86 -16.48
CA VAL A 59 7.60 6.25 -16.90
C VAL A 59 8.83 6.77 -16.14
N ASP A 60 9.01 6.32 -14.90
CA ASP A 60 10.15 6.62 -14.03
C ASP A 60 11.26 5.56 -14.08
N GLY A 61 11.19 4.63 -15.03
CA GLY A 61 12.16 3.55 -15.23
C GLY A 61 13.50 4.07 -15.75
N VAL A 62 14.53 3.25 -15.62
CA VAL A 62 15.87 3.56 -16.17
C VAL A 62 15.78 3.79 -17.67
N LEU A 63 16.45 4.83 -18.15
CA LEU A 63 16.46 5.20 -19.56
C LEU A 63 17.66 4.59 -20.29
N ASP A 64 17.42 4.02 -21.48
CA ASP A 64 18.42 3.69 -22.49
C ASP A 64 18.05 4.41 -23.80
N ASP A 65 18.99 5.17 -24.37
CA ASP A 65 18.76 6.08 -25.50
C ASP A 65 17.49 6.95 -25.36
N GLY A 66 17.26 7.47 -24.13
CA GLY A 66 16.13 8.33 -23.82
C GLY A 66 14.78 7.62 -23.68
N LYS A 67 14.73 6.29 -23.68
CA LYS A 67 13.50 5.50 -23.53
C LYS A 67 13.56 4.60 -22.29
N PRO A 68 12.45 4.42 -21.55
CA PRO A 68 12.41 3.45 -20.46
C PRO A 68 12.69 2.02 -20.95
N VAL A 69 13.53 1.30 -20.21
CA VAL A 69 13.80 -0.13 -20.48
C VAL A 69 12.85 -1.03 -19.69
N CYS A 70 12.76 -2.30 -20.11
CA CYS A 70 12.01 -3.30 -19.36
C CYS A 70 12.69 -3.65 -18.02
N GLU A 71 11.91 -3.63 -16.96
CA GLU A 71 12.23 -4.21 -15.66
C GLU A 71 11.69 -5.64 -15.61
N CYS A 72 12.59 -6.62 -15.56
CA CYS A 72 12.24 -8.03 -15.67
C CYS A 72 11.82 -8.66 -14.34
N ASN A 73 10.89 -9.61 -14.42
CA ASN A 73 10.60 -10.55 -13.35
C ASN A 73 11.88 -11.32 -12.97
N LYS A 74 11.92 -11.84 -11.74
CA LYS A 74 13.09 -12.57 -11.26
C LYS A 74 13.42 -13.73 -12.21
N CYS A 75 14.71 -13.92 -12.48
CA CYS A 75 15.26 -14.91 -13.41
C CYS A 75 15.07 -14.64 -14.90
N TYR A 76 14.42 -13.54 -15.29
CA TYR A 76 14.34 -13.12 -16.69
C TYR A 76 15.29 -11.95 -16.96
N ALA A 77 15.77 -11.86 -18.20
CA ALA A 77 16.70 -10.84 -18.67
C ALA A 77 16.58 -10.61 -20.18
N GLY A 78 17.46 -9.77 -20.70
CA GLY A 78 17.39 -9.27 -22.07
C GLY A 78 16.60 -7.97 -22.15
N PRO A 79 16.70 -7.25 -23.28
CA PRO A 79 16.06 -5.94 -23.47
C PRO A 79 14.53 -6.00 -23.39
N ASP A 80 13.93 -7.15 -23.65
CA ASP A 80 12.49 -7.41 -23.63
C ASP A 80 12.09 -8.47 -22.59
N CYS A 81 12.99 -8.84 -21.66
CA CYS A 81 12.78 -9.86 -20.64
C CYS A 81 12.46 -11.28 -21.16
N SER A 82 12.74 -11.60 -22.43
CA SER A 82 12.45 -12.93 -23.00
C SER A 82 13.41 -14.04 -22.55
N GLN A 83 14.56 -13.70 -21.96
CA GLN A 83 15.63 -14.66 -21.70
C GLN A 83 15.59 -15.19 -20.27
N LEU A 84 15.19 -16.45 -20.10
CA LEU A 84 15.29 -17.14 -18.81
C LEU A 84 16.76 -17.42 -18.48
N GLN A 85 17.22 -16.92 -17.34
CA GLN A 85 18.59 -17.11 -16.86
C GLN A 85 18.82 -18.55 -16.38
N PRO A 86 19.89 -19.23 -16.83
CA PRO A 86 20.21 -20.57 -16.35
C PRO A 86 20.63 -20.53 -14.87
N ASN A 87 20.31 -21.59 -14.13
CA ASN A 87 20.67 -21.76 -12.71
C ASN A 87 20.20 -20.64 -11.78
N CYS A 88 19.15 -19.90 -12.15
CA CYS A 88 18.55 -18.89 -11.29
C CYS A 88 17.62 -19.53 -10.24
N SER A 89 17.70 -19.04 -9.00
CA SER A 89 16.85 -19.47 -7.89
C SER A 89 15.50 -18.74 -7.90
N ALA A 90 14.42 -19.49 -7.73
CA ALA A 90 13.06 -18.96 -7.62
C ALA A 90 12.93 -18.10 -6.35
N ASP A 91 12.48 -16.85 -6.47
CA ASP A 91 12.24 -16.01 -5.31
C ASP A 91 10.85 -16.32 -4.72
N ALA A 92 10.85 -16.89 -3.52
CA ALA A 92 9.64 -17.14 -2.73
C ALA A 92 9.73 -16.46 -1.35
N ASP A 93 10.61 -15.47 -1.20
CA ASP A 93 10.96 -14.89 0.09
C ASP A 93 10.02 -13.72 0.46
N SER A 94 9.96 -12.73 -0.43
CA SER A 94 9.18 -11.51 -0.19
C SER A 94 7.68 -11.79 -0.27
N GLY A 95 6.93 -11.12 0.61
CA GLY A 95 5.47 -11.08 0.53
C GLY A 95 4.98 -10.09 -0.52
N ASP A 96 5.66 -9.99 -1.65
CA ASP A 96 5.33 -9.01 -2.67
C ASP A 96 4.09 -9.45 -3.47
N PRO A 97 2.96 -8.72 -3.42
CA PRO A 97 1.67 -9.19 -3.92
C PRO A 97 1.44 -8.96 -5.43
N LEU A 98 2.44 -9.26 -6.24
CA LEU A 98 2.41 -9.08 -7.71
C LEU A 98 1.36 -9.93 -8.42
N PHE A 99 0.79 -10.96 -7.77
CA PHE A 99 -0.30 -11.77 -8.34
C PHE A 99 -1.55 -10.93 -8.72
N LEU A 100 -1.70 -9.73 -8.17
CA LEU A 100 -2.79 -8.81 -8.49
C LEU A 100 -2.49 -7.86 -9.66
N GLU A 101 -1.27 -7.78 -10.14
CA GLU A 101 -0.90 -6.91 -11.26
C GLU A 101 -1.76 -7.15 -12.52
N PRO A 102 -2.00 -8.41 -12.97
CA PRO A 102 -2.85 -8.66 -14.14
C PRO A 102 -4.31 -8.21 -13.93
N TYR A 103 -4.79 -8.15 -12.68
CA TYR A 103 -6.12 -7.63 -12.40
C TYR A 103 -6.19 -6.13 -12.72
N TRP A 104 -5.19 -5.35 -12.30
CA TRP A 104 -5.18 -3.91 -12.55
C TRP A 104 -4.96 -3.56 -14.01
N MET A 105 -4.14 -4.33 -14.73
CA MET A 105 -3.99 -4.17 -16.19
C MET A 105 -5.33 -4.35 -16.92
N ARG A 106 -6.16 -5.33 -16.52
CA ARG A 106 -7.51 -5.50 -17.08
C ARG A 106 -8.52 -4.41 -16.68
N ASN A 107 -8.16 -3.58 -15.70
CA ASN A 107 -8.99 -2.48 -15.20
C ASN A 107 -8.27 -1.13 -15.36
N ALA A 108 -7.42 -1.03 -16.38
CA ALA A 108 -6.52 0.11 -16.63
C ALA A 108 -7.25 1.46 -16.60
N GLU A 109 -8.27 1.61 -17.45
CA GLU A 109 -9.02 2.87 -17.60
C GLU A 109 -9.70 3.31 -16.30
N GLY A 110 -10.26 2.36 -15.54
CA GLY A 110 -10.93 2.67 -14.29
C GLY A 110 -9.97 3.02 -13.15
N SER A 111 -8.72 2.56 -13.22
CA SER A 111 -7.74 2.65 -12.12
C SER A 111 -6.60 3.64 -12.37
N ALA A 112 -6.48 4.18 -13.58
CA ALA A 112 -5.54 5.24 -13.90
C ALA A 112 -5.86 6.52 -13.13
N VAL A 113 -4.82 7.28 -12.78
CA VAL A 113 -4.94 8.55 -12.07
C VAL A 113 -3.99 9.58 -12.68
N VAL A 114 -4.47 10.82 -12.78
CA VAL A 114 -3.67 11.97 -13.22
C VAL A 114 -3.29 12.79 -11.98
N LEU A 115 -2.01 13.06 -11.85
CA LEU A 115 -1.42 13.90 -10.81
C LEU A 115 -0.96 15.19 -11.47
N SER A 116 -1.73 16.26 -11.28
CA SER A 116 -1.32 17.61 -11.71
C SER A 116 -0.19 18.12 -10.81
N GLY A 117 0.72 18.93 -11.35
CA GLY A 117 1.83 19.51 -10.56
C GLY A 117 1.41 20.42 -9.39
N TRP A 118 0.14 20.82 -9.32
CA TRP A 118 -0.44 21.59 -8.21
C TRP A 118 -1.39 20.79 -7.32
N HIS A 119 -1.50 19.47 -7.51
CA HIS A 119 -2.40 18.64 -6.71
C HIS A 119 -2.00 18.70 -5.23
N ARG A 120 -2.91 19.19 -4.37
CA ARG A 120 -2.78 19.25 -2.91
C ARG A 120 -1.35 19.57 -2.41
N MET A 121 -0.79 20.69 -2.87
CA MET A 121 0.51 21.18 -2.39
C MET A 121 0.53 21.54 -0.90
N SER A 122 -0.64 21.75 -0.31
CA SER A 122 -0.82 22.08 1.11
C SER A 122 -0.56 20.90 2.04
N TYR A 123 -0.07 21.20 3.25
CA TYR A 123 -0.03 20.26 4.37
C TYR A 123 -1.43 19.85 4.86
N ASN A 124 -2.47 20.66 4.57
CA ASN A 124 -3.84 20.44 4.98
C ASN A 124 -4.74 20.04 3.79
N ALA A 125 -5.78 19.25 4.05
CA ALA A 125 -6.80 18.89 3.05
C ALA A 125 -8.18 18.90 3.70
N ASP A 126 -9.20 19.49 3.09
CA ASP A 126 -10.59 19.47 3.61
C ASP A 126 -10.77 19.98 5.06
N GLY A 127 -9.91 20.90 5.51
CA GLY A 127 -9.88 21.37 6.90
C GLY A 127 -9.47 20.30 7.92
N ARG A 128 -8.89 19.17 7.48
CA ARG A 128 -8.30 18.14 8.33
C ARG A 128 -6.80 18.02 8.02
N PRO A 129 -5.96 17.88 9.06
CA PRO A 129 -4.56 17.59 8.83
C PRO A 129 -4.45 16.17 8.26
N TYR A 130 -3.60 16.02 7.26
CA TYR A 130 -3.07 14.74 6.80
C TYR A 130 -4.04 13.68 6.25
N MET A 131 -5.35 13.89 6.19
CA MET A 131 -6.30 12.88 5.68
C MET A 131 -7.41 13.48 4.81
N THR A 132 -7.70 12.83 3.68
CA THR A 132 -8.84 13.19 2.82
C THR A 132 -10.12 12.51 3.28
N ARG A 133 -11.23 13.26 3.31
CA ARG A 133 -12.53 12.73 3.79
C ARG A 133 -13.07 11.65 2.85
N GLU A 134 -12.85 11.83 1.56
CA GLU A 134 -13.33 10.90 0.55
C GLU A 134 -12.66 9.54 0.62
N LEU A 135 -11.36 9.48 0.92
CA LEU A 135 -10.68 8.21 1.13
C LEU A 135 -11.20 7.49 2.37
N GLU A 136 -11.36 8.19 3.50
CA GLU A 136 -11.96 7.63 4.72
C GLU A 136 -13.35 7.04 4.41
N ARG A 137 -14.22 7.82 3.75
CA ARG A 137 -15.56 7.40 3.37
C ARG A 137 -15.54 6.12 2.53
N HIS A 138 -14.69 6.04 1.52
CA HIS A 138 -14.60 4.87 0.65
C HIS A 138 -13.99 3.65 1.36
N ILE A 139 -13.05 3.83 2.29
CA ILE A 139 -12.55 2.73 3.13
C ILE A 139 -13.68 2.15 4.00
N ARG A 140 -14.52 3.01 4.60
CA ARG A 140 -15.69 2.57 5.38
C ARG A 140 -16.70 1.82 4.52
N ILE A 141 -17.00 2.31 3.31
CA ILE A 141 -17.87 1.62 2.35
C ILE A 141 -17.28 0.27 1.95
N LEU A 142 -15.98 0.19 1.69
CA LEU A 142 -15.29 -1.06 1.34
C LEU A 142 -15.47 -2.11 2.45
N HIS A 143 -15.19 -1.75 3.71
CA HIS A 143 -15.37 -2.66 4.83
C HIS A 143 -16.81 -3.12 5.00
N ARG A 144 -17.78 -2.21 4.88
CA ARG A 144 -19.22 -2.54 4.93
C ARG A 144 -19.62 -3.53 3.82
N LEU A 145 -19.14 -3.31 2.60
CA LEU A 145 -19.49 -4.16 1.45
C LEU A 145 -18.82 -5.54 1.50
N VAL A 146 -17.59 -5.61 2.02
CA VAL A 146 -16.88 -6.88 2.22
C VAL A 146 -17.43 -7.62 3.46
N GLY A 147 -17.87 -6.88 4.48
CA GLY A 147 -18.37 -7.42 5.74
C GLY A 147 -17.27 -7.96 6.64
N ASN A 148 -16.03 -7.45 6.53
CA ASN A 148 -14.89 -7.93 7.29
C ASN A 148 -14.57 -7.10 8.55
N ALA A 149 -14.99 -5.85 8.67
CA ALA A 149 -14.71 -5.06 9.87
C ALA A 149 -15.85 -4.09 10.21
N ALA A 150 -16.10 -3.90 11.50
CA ALA A 150 -16.93 -2.84 12.03
C ALA A 150 -16.13 -1.52 12.03
N THR A 151 -16.67 -0.52 11.35
CA THR A 151 -16.02 0.80 11.25
C THR A 151 -16.76 1.89 12.02
N ASP A 152 -18.06 1.70 12.25
CA ASP A 152 -18.92 2.73 12.85
C ASP A 152 -18.49 2.95 14.32
N GLY A 153 -18.45 4.22 14.75
CA GLY A 153 -17.98 4.60 16.10
C GLY A 153 -16.46 4.52 16.31
N LYS A 154 -15.65 4.26 15.26
CA LYS A 154 -14.19 4.23 15.34
C LYS A 154 -13.54 5.40 14.59
N TYR A 155 -12.47 5.93 15.16
CA TYR A 155 -11.57 6.88 14.53
C TYR A 155 -10.67 6.15 13.51
N MET A 156 -10.17 6.89 12.51
CA MET A 156 -9.29 6.36 11.48
C MET A 156 -8.00 7.17 11.40
N VAL A 157 -6.85 6.49 11.28
CA VAL A 157 -5.54 7.11 11.06
C VAL A 157 -4.90 6.49 9.81
N PHE A 158 -4.35 7.32 8.93
CA PHE A 158 -3.57 6.85 7.78
C PHE A 158 -2.08 6.79 8.10
N GLY A 159 -1.37 5.83 7.49
CA GLY A 159 0.07 5.72 7.62
C GLY A 159 0.77 5.16 6.38
N GLY A 160 2.08 5.36 6.35
CA GLY A 160 3.07 4.92 5.37
C GLY A 160 3.21 3.40 5.31
N GLY A 161 2.10 2.72 5.01
CA GLY A 161 1.89 1.30 5.23
C GLY A 161 1.51 0.98 6.68
N SER A 162 1.06 -0.25 6.92
CA SER A 162 0.78 -0.72 8.29
C SER A 162 2.04 -0.74 9.16
N THR A 163 3.24 -0.82 8.56
CA THR A 163 4.52 -0.75 9.26
C THR A 163 4.63 0.49 10.16
N GLN A 164 4.32 1.68 9.65
CA GLN A 164 4.35 2.91 10.44
C GLN A 164 3.28 2.89 11.54
N LEU A 165 2.07 2.43 11.20
CA LEU A 165 0.93 2.36 12.12
C LEU A 165 1.15 1.37 13.26
N LEU A 166 1.84 0.25 13.03
CA LEU A 166 2.19 -0.71 14.09
C LEU A 166 3.04 -0.04 15.17
N ASN A 167 4.01 0.78 14.77
CA ASN A 167 4.86 1.50 15.72
C ASN A 167 4.12 2.67 16.38
N ALA A 168 3.24 3.36 15.64
CA ALA A 168 2.39 4.41 16.18
C ALA A 168 1.43 3.88 17.25
N ALA A 169 0.74 2.77 16.96
CA ALA A 169 -0.16 2.10 17.91
C ALA A 169 0.59 1.57 19.14
N LEU A 170 1.78 1.00 18.95
CA LEU A 170 2.64 0.55 20.05
C LEU A 170 3.01 1.70 20.99
N HIS A 171 3.40 2.85 20.43
CA HIS A 171 3.70 4.05 21.22
C HIS A 171 2.46 4.60 21.92
N ALA A 172 1.30 4.61 21.25
CA ALA A 172 0.06 5.14 21.81
C ALA A 172 -0.50 4.30 22.97
N LEU A 173 -0.33 2.98 22.91
CA LEU A 173 -0.79 2.03 23.93
C LEU A 173 0.19 1.88 25.10
N ALA A 174 1.44 2.29 24.96
CA ALA A 174 2.39 2.28 26.06
C ALA A 174 1.88 3.19 27.20
N PRO A 175 1.96 2.78 28.48
CA PRO A 175 1.51 3.58 29.60
C PRO A 175 2.35 4.87 29.74
N ASP A 176 1.67 6.01 29.92
CA ASP A 176 2.35 7.28 30.22
C ASP A 176 2.98 7.23 31.62
N ASN A 177 4.17 7.81 31.75
CA ASN A 177 4.84 8.03 33.04
C ASN A 177 5.03 6.75 33.91
N SER A 178 5.05 5.57 33.28
CA SER A 178 5.41 4.33 33.98
C SER A 178 6.90 4.30 34.33
N SER A 179 7.22 3.79 35.51
CA SER A 179 8.61 3.53 35.92
C SER A 179 9.23 2.35 35.17
N THR A 180 8.42 1.49 34.55
CA THR A 180 8.85 0.33 33.79
C THR A 180 8.26 0.33 32.37
N PRO A 181 9.03 -0.09 31.35
CA PRO A 181 8.53 -0.18 29.97
C PRO A 181 7.36 -1.18 29.85
N ALA A 182 6.43 -0.92 28.93
CA ALA A 182 5.41 -1.88 28.54
C ALA A 182 6.03 -3.15 27.95
N SER A 183 5.44 -4.31 28.24
CA SER A 183 5.93 -5.61 27.78
C SER A 183 5.28 -5.99 26.46
N VAL A 184 6.05 -5.99 25.37
CA VAL A 184 5.55 -6.28 24.02
C VAL A 184 5.77 -7.75 23.68
N VAL A 185 4.71 -8.45 23.31
CA VAL A 185 4.72 -9.90 23.06
C VAL A 185 3.92 -10.27 21.81
N SER A 186 4.16 -11.49 21.29
CA SER A 186 3.33 -12.07 20.23
C SER A 186 3.39 -13.60 20.24
N THR A 187 2.33 -14.24 19.76
CA THR A 187 2.22 -15.71 19.69
C THR A 187 3.08 -16.28 18.56
N ILE A 188 3.94 -17.24 18.86
CA ILE A 188 4.77 -17.92 17.84
C ILE A 188 3.91 -18.89 17.01
N PRO A 189 4.07 -18.92 15.67
CA PRO A 189 4.93 -18.06 14.87
C PRO A 189 4.30 -16.69 14.60
N TYR A 190 5.11 -15.61 14.65
CA TYR A 190 4.66 -14.23 14.45
C TYR A 190 5.43 -13.50 13.35
N TYR A 191 4.88 -12.39 12.85
CA TYR A 191 5.55 -11.54 11.86
C TYR A 191 6.86 -10.93 12.42
N PRO A 192 8.04 -11.16 11.80
CA PRO A 192 9.33 -10.76 12.37
C PRO A 192 9.50 -9.25 12.59
N ALA A 193 8.71 -8.41 11.91
CA ALA A 193 8.78 -6.97 12.09
C ALA A 193 8.31 -6.50 13.46
N TYR A 194 7.48 -7.28 14.17
CA TYR A 194 7.05 -6.93 15.53
C TYR A 194 8.25 -6.86 16.47
N ARG A 195 9.04 -7.95 16.52
CA ARG A 195 10.28 -7.97 17.29
C ARG A 195 11.29 -6.94 16.79
N THR A 196 11.60 -6.96 15.51
CA THR A 196 12.71 -6.15 14.98
C THR A 196 12.43 -4.65 15.08
N GLN A 197 11.21 -4.17 14.80
CA GLN A 197 10.89 -2.75 14.97
C GLN A 197 10.82 -2.35 16.45
N THR A 198 10.23 -3.18 17.32
CA THR A 198 10.19 -2.90 18.77
C THR A 198 11.60 -2.72 19.34
N GLN A 199 12.54 -3.57 18.92
CA GLN A 199 13.94 -3.50 19.35
C GLN A 199 14.73 -2.37 18.68
N PHE A 200 14.40 -2.03 17.42
CA PHE A 200 15.11 -1.03 16.62
C PHE A 200 15.13 0.35 17.29
N TRP A 201 14.01 0.78 17.88
CA TRP A 201 13.89 2.12 18.45
C TRP A 201 14.56 2.29 19.82
N LYS A 202 15.07 1.22 20.45
CA LYS A 202 15.65 1.23 21.82
C LYS A 202 14.80 2.08 22.79
N SER A 203 13.48 1.91 22.70
CA SER A 203 12.51 2.73 23.43
C SER A 203 12.65 2.57 24.94
N LYS A 204 12.39 3.65 25.69
CA LYS A 204 12.29 3.61 27.16
C LYS A 204 10.88 3.29 27.65
N VAL A 205 9.87 3.35 26.78
CA VAL A 205 8.46 3.20 27.15
C VAL A 205 7.89 1.82 26.84
N PHE A 206 8.57 1.04 26.00
CA PHE A 206 8.21 -0.35 25.72
C PHE A 206 9.45 -1.20 25.41
N GLU A 207 9.36 -2.51 25.65
CA GLU A 207 10.41 -3.47 25.35
C GLU A 207 9.85 -4.81 24.83
N TRP A 208 10.60 -5.50 23.98
CA TRP A 208 10.21 -6.81 23.47
C TRP A 208 10.45 -7.90 24.52
N LYS A 209 9.39 -8.59 24.97
CA LYS A 209 9.42 -9.67 25.97
C LYS A 209 9.23 -11.08 25.42
N GLY A 210 9.13 -11.25 24.10
CA GLY A 210 9.14 -12.57 23.47
C GLY A 210 7.75 -13.17 23.26
N ALA A 211 7.63 -14.46 23.50
CA ALA A 211 6.45 -15.24 23.14
C ALA A 211 5.38 -15.15 24.21
N THR A 212 4.12 -15.08 23.81
CA THR A 212 2.97 -15.12 24.74
C THR A 212 2.90 -16.41 25.57
N SER A 213 3.46 -17.52 25.07
CA SER A 213 3.53 -18.81 25.78
C SER A 213 4.24 -18.71 27.13
N ASP A 214 5.19 -17.79 27.27
CA ASP A 214 5.95 -17.59 28.50
C ASP A 214 5.11 -16.87 29.59
N TRP A 215 3.95 -16.33 29.20
CA TRP A 215 3.11 -15.45 30.02
C TRP A 215 1.65 -15.93 30.14
N VAL A 216 1.28 -17.05 29.51
CA VAL A 216 -0.12 -17.53 29.48
C VAL A 216 -0.68 -17.84 30.88
N ASN A 217 0.19 -18.16 31.84
CA ASN A 217 -0.20 -18.45 33.24
C ASN A 217 -0.16 -17.20 34.14
N SER A 218 0.16 -16.03 33.58
CA SER A 218 0.18 -14.77 34.32
C SER A 218 -1.25 -14.28 34.58
N THR A 219 -1.46 -13.60 35.72
CA THR A 219 -2.77 -13.01 36.05
C THR A 219 -3.03 -11.78 35.19
N GLU A 220 -4.30 -11.41 34.98
CA GLU A 220 -4.66 -10.17 34.26
C GLU A 220 -3.99 -8.94 34.87
N ALA A 221 -3.97 -8.85 36.21
CA ALA A 221 -3.30 -7.76 36.92
C ALA A 221 -1.80 -7.67 36.62
N SER A 222 -1.13 -8.80 36.37
CA SER A 222 0.29 -8.84 36.01
C SER A 222 0.56 -8.58 34.53
N THR A 223 -0.45 -8.67 33.68
CA THR A 223 -0.37 -8.43 32.22
C THR A 223 -0.99 -7.10 31.80
N LYS A 224 -1.44 -6.26 32.74
CA LYS A 224 -2.05 -4.95 32.46
C LYS A 224 -1.18 -3.99 31.63
N ASP A 225 0.14 -4.11 31.76
CA ASP A 225 1.13 -3.27 31.07
C ASP A 225 1.73 -4.01 29.85
N PHE A 226 1.08 -5.09 29.40
CA PHE A 226 1.47 -5.83 28.21
C PHE A 226 0.77 -5.27 26.97
N ILE A 227 1.46 -5.36 25.84
CA ILE A 227 0.90 -5.09 24.52
C ILE A 227 1.13 -6.33 23.65
N GLU A 228 0.04 -6.97 23.23
CA GLU A 228 0.06 -8.16 22.39
C GLU A 228 -0.14 -7.78 20.91
N PHE A 229 0.81 -8.14 20.06
CA PHE A 229 0.59 -8.14 18.61
C PHE A 229 -0.12 -9.43 18.20
N VAL A 230 -1.29 -9.28 17.60
CA VAL A 230 -2.10 -10.40 17.09
C VAL A 230 -2.31 -10.20 15.58
N THR A 231 -1.85 -11.16 14.78
CA THR A 231 -2.09 -11.16 13.32
C THR A 231 -3.13 -12.22 12.98
N SER A 232 -4.22 -11.85 12.32
CA SER A 232 -5.26 -12.83 11.97
C SER A 232 -6.00 -12.44 10.69
N PRO A 233 -5.90 -13.24 9.61
CA PRO A 233 -5.07 -14.45 9.46
C PRO A 233 -3.57 -14.21 9.66
N ASN A 234 -2.91 -15.16 10.32
CA ASN A 234 -1.54 -15.02 10.79
C ASN A 234 -0.48 -15.08 9.68
N ASN A 235 0.67 -14.44 9.91
CA ASN A 235 1.87 -14.57 9.10
C ASN A 235 2.93 -15.30 9.94
N PRO A 236 3.27 -16.56 9.60
CA PRO A 236 3.30 -17.09 8.24
C PRO A 236 2.20 -18.09 7.85
N ASP A 237 1.48 -18.67 8.81
CA ASP A 237 0.72 -19.90 8.57
C ASP A 237 -0.74 -19.68 8.12
N GLY A 238 -1.23 -18.44 8.10
CA GLY A 238 -2.60 -18.11 7.68
C GLY A 238 -3.68 -18.60 8.65
N ARG A 239 -3.31 -18.99 9.88
CA ARG A 239 -4.27 -19.42 10.89
C ARG A 239 -4.99 -18.24 11.52
N TRP A 240 -6.19 -18.48 12.02
CA TRP A 240 -6.86 -17.56 12.92
C TRP A 240 -6.09 -17.49 14.23
N GLN A 241 -5.93 -16.28 14.74
CA GLN A 241 -5.33 -15.99 16.03
C GLN A 241 -6.26 -15.06 16.79
N ASP A 242 -6.38 -15.31 18.08
CA ASP A 242 -7.07 -14.47 19.05
C ASP A 242 -6.03 -14.04 20.11
N PRO A 243 -6.26 -12.92 20.81
CA PRO A 243 -5.42 -12.53 21.93
C PRO A 243 -5.43 -13.62 23.01
N VAL A 244 -4.27 -13.90 23.61
CA VAL A 244 -4.16 -14.96 24.63
C VAL A 244 -3.91 -14.40 26.03
N LEU A 245 -3.57 -13.12 26.17
CA LEU A 245 -3.34 -12.46 27.45
C LEU A 245 -4.51 -11.52 27.80
N GLY A 246 -5.39 -11.95 28.72
CA GLY A 246 -6.64 -11.24 29.03
C GLY A 246 -6.48 -9.82 29.58
N GLY A 247 -5.36 -9.49 30.23
CA GLY A 247 -5.09 -8.15 30.76
C GLY A 247 -4.35 -7.21 29.79
N ALA A 248 -3.87 -7.71 28.65
CA ALA A 248 -3.01 -6.95 27.75
C ALA A 248 -3.81 -6.02 26.83
N ALA A 249 -3.21 -4.89 26.47
CA ALA A 249 -3.65 -4.14 25.30
C ALA A 249 -3.32 -4.93 24.03
N VAL A 250 -4.14 -4.80 22.98
CA VAL A 250 -4.01 -5.63 21.77
C VAL A 250 -3.93 -4.76 20.53
N ILE A 251 -2.94 -5.02 19.68
CA ILE A 251 -2.86 -4.48 18.32
C ILE A 251 -3.21 -5.60 17.33
N GLN A 252 -4.36 -5.47 16.67
CA GLN A 252 -4.86 -6.46 15.71
C GLN A 252 -4.42 -6.12 14.29
N ASP A 253 -3.43 -6.84 13.79
CA ASP A 253 -2.98 -6.75 12.40
C ASP A 253 -3.86 -7.61 11.50
N ARG A 254 -4.78 -6.94 10.78
CA ARG A 254 -5.76 -7.53 9.88
C ARG A 254 -5.34 -7.41 8.41
N ALA A 255 -4.03 -7.29 8.13
CA ALA A 255 -3.51 -7.13 6.76
C ALA A 255 -4.00 -8.21 5.79
N TYR A 256 -4.18 -9.46 6.25
CA TYR A 256 -4.63 -10.59 5.42
C TYR A 256 -6.12 -10.90 5.56
N TYR A 257 -6.91 -10.13 6.34
CA TYR A 257 -8.33 -10.43 6.56
C TYR A 257 -9.22 -9.95 5.41
N TRP A 258 -8.97 -10.54 4.24
CA TRP A 258 -9.65 -10.27 2.98
C TRP A 258 -10.03 -11.59 2.30
N PRO A 259 -11.09 -11.61 1.46
CA PRO A 259 -11.51 -12.83 0.79
C PRO A 259 -10.46 -13.42 -0.19
N HIS A 260 -9.36 -12.72 -0.48
CA HIS A 260 -8.21 -13.31 -1.17
C HIS A 260 -7.61 -14.48 -0.42
N TYR A 261 -7.51 -14.35 0.91
CA TYR A 261 -6.65 -15.18 1.75
C TYR A 261 -7.42 -16.05 2.72
N ALA A 262 -8.54 -15.54 3.24
CA ALA A 262 -9.35 -16.25 4.23
C ALA A 262 -10.85 -16.07 4.00
N ALA A 263 -11.63 -16.97 4.59
CA ALA A 263 -13.08 -16.82 4.64
C ALA A 263 -13.45 -15.64 5.55
N ILE A 264 -14.37 -14.78 5.09
CA ILE A 264 -14.92 -13.73 5.95
C ILE A 264 -15.98 -14.37 6.84
N LYS A 265 -15.65 -14.60 8.11
CA LYS A 265 -16.53 -15.27 9.08
C LYS A 265 -17.56 -14.32 9.66
N THR A 266 -17.10 -13.17 10.15
CA THR A 266 -17.90 -12.10 10.73
C THR A 266 -17.10 -10.79 10.62
N PRO A 267 -17.77 -9.63 10.67
CA PRO A 267 -17.05 -8.37 10.86
C PRO A 267 -16.28 -8.41 12.18
N VAL A 268 -14.97 -8.13 12.15
CA VAL A 268 -14.19 -7.94 13.39
C VAL A 268 -14.49 -6.57 13.99
N ASP A 269 -14.48 -6.48 15.32
CA ASP A 269 -14.78 -5.25 16.06
C ASP A 269 -13.74 -4.99 17.17
N ASP A 270 -12.46 -5.19 16.87
CA ASP A 270 -11.38 -5.00 17.86
C ASP A 270 -11.07 -3.52 18.13
N ASP A 271 -10.52 -3.20 19.31
CA ASP A 271 -10.28 -1.81 19.71
C ASP A 271 -9.24 -1.09 18.84
N VAL A 272 -8.20 -1.80 18.37
CA VAL A 272 -7.17 -1.27 17.46
C VAL A 272 -6.95 -2.28 16.31
N MET A 273 -7.45 -1.96 15.11
CA MET A 273 -7.33 -2.82 13.92
C MET A 273 -6.53 -2.14 12.81
N LEU A 274 -5.55 -2.83 12.23
CA LEU A 274 -4.70 -2.31 11.16
C LEU A 274 -4.93 -3.05 9.84
N PHE A 275 -4.97 -2.29 8.74
CA PHE A 275 -5.14 -2.79 7.38
C PHE A 275 -4.15 -2.10 6.42
N THR A 276 -3.92 -2.68 5.25
CA THR A 276 -3.03 -2.09 4.24
C THR A 276 -3.45 -2.40 2.80
N ILE A 277 -3.32 -1.43 1.90
CA ILE A 277 -3.54 -1.65 0.46
C ILE A 277 -2.53 -2.63 -0.14
N SER A 278 -1.38 -2.83 0.51
CA SER A 278 -0.36 -3.79 0.07
C SER A 278 -1.00 -5.17 -0.15
N LYS A 279 -1.78 -5.65 0.82
CA LYS A 279 -2.36 -7.00 0.79
C LYS A 279 -3.77 -7.06 0.22
N VAL A 280 -4.52 -5.97 0.22
CA VAL A 280 -5.87 -5.99 -0.39
C VAL A 280 -5.85 -5.68 -1.89
N THR A 281 -4.98 -4.78 -2.34
CA THR A 281 -4.91 -4.36 -3.75
C THR A 281 -3.66 -4.83 -4.46
N GLY A 282 -2.60 -5.21 -3.74
CA GLY A 282 -1.32 -5.53 -4.33
C GLY A 282 -0.34 -4.35 -4.41
N HIS A 283 -0.76 -3.14 -4.02
CA HIS A 283 0.04 -1.92 -4.10
C HIS A 283 0.97 -1.74 -2.91
N ALA A 284 1.95 -2.64 -2.79
CA ALA A 284 2.96 -2.55 -1.74
C ALA A 284 3.81 -1.28 -1.87
N GLY A 285 4.27 -0.94 -3.07
CA GLY A 285 5.10 0.23 -3.34
C GLY A 285 4.46 1.58 -3.00
N SER A 286 3.12 1.66 -2.98
CA SER A 286 2.40 2.88 -2.61
C SER A 286 2.47 3.25 -1.13
N ARG A 287 2.92 2.32 -0.27
CA ARG A 287 3.10 2.53 1.18
C ARG A 287 1.88 3.17 1.85
N PHE A 288 0.72 2.52 1.79
CA PHE A 288 -0.49 3.00 2.47
C PHE A 288 -1.15 1.93 3.35
N GLY A 289 -1.55 2.35 4.54
CA GLY A 289 -2.35 1.58 5.47
C GLY A 289 -3.24 2.50 6.31
N TRP A 290 -4.19 1.89 7.00
CA TRP A 290 -5.08 2.60 7.91
C TRP A 290 -5.29 1.79 9.19
N ALA A 291 -5.42 2.52 10.30
CA ALA A 291 -5.82 1.98 11.59
C ALA A 291 -7.26 2.42 11.90
N LEU A 292 -8.06 1.53 12.47
CA LEU A 292 -9.35 1.82 13.08
C LEU A 292 -9.18 1.72 14.59
N ILE A 293 -9.46 2.80 15.29
CA ILE A 293 -9.20 2.94 16.73
C ILE A 293 -10.49 3.34 17.42
N LYS A 294 -10.87 2.59 18.46
CA LYS A 294 -12.09 2.84 19.23
C LYS A 294 -11.90 3.91 20.30
N ASP A 295 -10.80 3.85 21.04
CA ASP A 295 -10.51 4.77 22.14
C ASP A 295 -9.93 6.10 21.63
N GLU A 296 -10.55 7.21 22.01
CA GLU A 296 -10.16 8.56 21.57
C GLU A 296 -8.76 8.97 22.08
N THR A 297 -8.36 8.52 23.28
CA THR A 297 -7.03 8.82 23.84
C THR A 297 -5.95 8.11 23.04
N VAL A 298 -6.16 6.83 22.71
CA VAL A 298 -5.25 6.07 21.84
C VAL A 298 -5.19 6.69 20.45
N TYR A 299 -6.33 7.13 19.90
CA TYR A 299 -6.37 7.83 18.62
C TYR A 299 -5.55 9.13 18.65
N ASN A 300 -5.72 9.98 19.67
CA ASN A 300 -5.01 11.25 19.79
C ASN A 300 -3.50 11.05 19.92
N ARG A 301 -3.05 10.07 20.73
CA ARG A 301 -1.62 9.72 20.83
C ARG A 301 -1.06 9.14 19.52
N THR A 302 -1.88 8.38 18.79
CA THR A 302 -1.48 7.87 17.47
C THR A 302 -1.31 9.01 16.49
N GLN A 303 -2.22 9.99 16.48
CA GLN A 303 -2.11 11.20 15.65
C GLN A 303 -0.87 12.03 16.00
N GLU A 304 -0.60 12.26 17.29
CA GLU A 304 0.62 12.94 17.74
C GLU A 304 1.89 12.24 17.23
N TYR A 305 1.94 10.90 17.29
CA TYR A 305 3.04 10.15 16.71
C TYR A 305 3.16 10.40 15.20
N MET A 306 2.05 10.37 14.46
CA MET A 306 2.06 10.58 13.00
C MET A 306 2.55 11.99 12.62
N ASP A 307 2.16 13.00 13.40
CA ASP A 307 2.57 14.39 13.21
C ASP A 307 4.09 14.52 13.41
N LEU A 308 4.61 13.97 14.52
CA LEU A 308 6.03 14.02 14.85
C LEU A 308 6.90 13.08 14.01
N ASN A 309 6.33 12.02 13.43
CA ASN A 309 7.12 11.06 12.65
C ASN A 309 7.28 11.49 11.20
N SER A 310 6.20 11.96 10.56
CA SER A 310 6.22 12.23 9.12
C SER A 310 5.33 13.38 8.65
N LEU A 311 4.63 14.09 9.54
CA LEU A 311 3.59 15.06 9.16
C LEU A 311 2.56 14.40 8.23
N GLY A 312 2.07 13.23 8.63
CA GLY A 312 1.13 12.45 7.84
C GLY A 312 1.77 11.69 6.68
N ILE A 313 1.01 11.54 5.59
CA ILE A 313 1.41 10.76 4.40
C ILE A 313 1.14 11.54 3.10
N SER A 314 1.81 11.13 2.02
CA SER A 314 1.68 11.71 0.68
C SER A 314 0.22 11.79 0.20
N ARG A 315 -0.14 12.93 -0.41
CA ARG A 315 -1.46 13.17 -1.01
C ARG A 315 -1.66 12.33 -2.27
N GLU A 316 -0.61 12.17 -3.06
CA GLU A 316 -0.56 11.34 -4.26
C GLU A 316 -0.91 9.88 -3.94
N THR A 317 -0.34 9.35 -2.85
CA THR A 317 -0.66 8.01 -2.35
C THR A 317 -2.14 7.90 -1.95
N GLN A 318 -2.71 8.90 -1.30
CA GLN A 318 -4.13 8.90 -0.91
C GLN A 318 -5.05 8.94 -2.12
N LEU A 319 -4.80 9.84 -3.08
CA LEU A 319 -5.58 9.94 -4.30
C LEU A 319 -5.52 8.63 -5.10
N ARG A 320 -4.34 8.02 -5.21
CA ARG A 320 -4.18 6.71 -5.84
C ARG A 320 -4.97 5.63 -5.11
N ALA A 321 -4.85 5.55 -3.78
CA ALA A 321 -5.61 4.58 -2.97
C ALA A 321 -7.13 4.76 -3.14
N LEU A 322 -7.62 6.00 -3.18
CA LEU A 322 -9.02 6.33 -3.41
C LEU A 322 -9.49 5.79 -4.76
N LYS A 323 -8.73 6.02 -5.84
CA LYS A 323 -9.08 5.55 -7.18
C LYS A 323 -9.17 4.01 -7.24
N LEU A 324 -8.21 3.32 -6.64
CA LEU A 324 -8.19 1.85 -6.57
C LEU A 324 -9.40 1.30 -5.78
N ILE A 325 -9.70 1.89 -4.62
CA ILE A 325 -10.83 1.47 -3.78
C ILE A 325 -12.16 1.74 -4.49
N LYS A 326 -12.31 2.87 -5.21
CA LYS A 326 -13.49 3.15 -6.04
C LYS A 326 -13.72 2.05 -7.09
N VAL A 327 -12.66 1.63 -7.79
CA VAL A 327 -12.74 0.50 -8.75
C VAL A 327 -13.18 -0.78 -8.05
N MET A 328 -12.59 -1.11 -6.90
CA MET A 328 -12.97 -2.29 -6.14
C MET A 328 -14.46 -2.26 -5.77
N ILE A 329 -14.92 -1.16 -5.15
CA ILE A 329 -16.31 -0.97 -4.74
C ILE A 329 -17.26 -1.14 -5.92
N SER A 330 -16.95 -0.51 -7.07
CA SER A 330 -17.79 -0.58 -8.28
C SER A 330 -17.95 -2.00 -8.83
N LYS A 331 -17.03 -2.91 -8.51
CA LYS A 331 -17.00 -4.29 -9.01
C LYS A 331 -17.41 -5.32 -7.96
N ILE A 332 -17.52 -4.97 -6.68
CA ILE A 332 -18.01 -5.89 -5.64
C ILE A 332 -19.38 -6.45 -6.07
N LYS A 333 -19.54 -7.78 -5.99
CA LYS A 333 -20.71 -8.56 -6.44
C LYS A 333 -20.88 -8.71 -7.96
N VAL A 334 -19.93 -8.25 -8.79
CA VAL A 334 -19.88 -8.54 -10.23
C VAL A 334 -19.00 -9.76 -10.50
N ARG A 335 -19.29 -10.51 -11.57
CA ARG A 335 -18.42 -11.60 -12.06
C ARG A 335 -17.09 -10.99 -12.52
N GLY A 336 -16.05 -11.12 -11.72
CA GLY A 336 -14.73 -10.50 -11.98
C GLY A 336 -14.29 -9.47 -10.95
N ASP A 337 -14.89 -9.43 -9.75
CA ASP A 337 -14.33 -8.65 -8.63
C ASP A 337 -12.92 -9.14 -8.23
N ILE A 338 -12.11 -8.24 -7.67
CA ILE A 338 -10.72 -8.52 -7.29
C ILE A 338 -10.62 -9.70 -6.31
N PHE A 339 -11.61 -9.86 -5.45
CA PHE A 339 -11.61 -10.88 -4.39
C PHE A 339 -11.86 -12.28 -4.95
N ARG A 340 -12.76 -12.44 -5.92
CA ARG A 340 -13.00 -13.70 -6.63
C ARG A 340 -11.81 -14.07 -7.48
N SER A 341 -11.24 -13.12 -8.23
CA SER A 341 -10.05 -13.37 -9.04
C SER A 341 -8.84 -13.72 -8.18
N GLY A 342 -8.61 -12.95 -7.11
CA GLY A 342 -7.52 -13.20 -6.15
C GLY A 342 -7.67 -14.55 -5.47
N TYR A 343 -8.86 -14.86 -4.93
CA TYR A 343 -9.17 -16.16 -4.33
C TYR A 343 -8.93 -17.33 -5.28
N ALA A 344 -9.44 -17.24 -6.52
CA ALA A 344 -9.31 -18.32 -7.49
C ALA A 344 -7.84 -18.65 -7.78
N LEU A 345 -7.00 -17.61 -7.91
CA LEU A 345 -5.57 -17.75 -8.18
C LEU A 345 -4.81 -18.29 -6.96
N THR A 346 -4.99 -17.71 -5.77
CA THR A 346 -4.27 -18.16 -4.57
C THR A 346 -4.70 -19.57 -4.14
N ARG A 347 -5.97 -19.95 -4.33
CA ARG A 347 -6.46 -21.32 -4.12
C ARG A 347 -5.83 -22.30 -5.10
N ASP A 348 -5.76 -21.96 -6.39
CA ASP A 348 -5.11 -22.83 -7.40
C ASP A 348 -3.62 -23.04 -7.08
N ARG A 349 -2.92 -21.96 -6.72
CA ARG A 349 -1.51 -22.02 -6.29
C ARG A 349 -1.32 -22.88 -5.05
N TRP A 350 -2.17 -22.71 -4.04
CA TRP A 350 -2.17 -23.55 -2.84
C TRP A 350 -2.39 -25.03 -3.19
N ALA A 351 -3.43 -25.36 -3.96
CA ALA A 351 -3.74 -26.74 -4.35
C ALA A 351 -2.58 -27.42 -5.10
N LYS A 352 -1.97 -26.72 -6.07
CA LYS A 352 -0.82 -27.21 -6.83
C LYS A 352 0.39 -27.49 -5.94
N LEU A 353 0.73 -26.57 -5.03
CA LEU A 353 1.85 -26.75 -4.11
C LEU A 353 1.57 -27.88 -3.10
N SER A 354 0.36 -27.92 -2.53
CA SER A 354 -0.05 -28.99 -1.62
C SER A 354 0.06 -30.36 -2.26
N ALA A 355 -0.37 -30.51 -3.52
CA ALA A 355 -0.23 -31.78 -4.25
C ALA A 355 1.24 -32.22 -4.40
N VAL A 356 2.17 -31.28 -4.63
CA VAL A 356 3.60 -31.56 -4.72
C VAL A 356 4.19 -31.93 -3.36
N VAL A 357 3.83 -31.22 -2.30
CA VAL A 357 4.33 -31.51 -0.95
C VAL A 357 3.82 -32.87 -0.46
N SER A 358 2.53 -33.15 -0.67
CA SER A 358 1.90 -34.42 -0.24
C SER A 358 2.36 -35.65 -1.04
N SER A 359 3.13 -35.49 -2.12
CA SER A 359 3.69 -36.63 -2.86
C SER A 359 4.96 -37.20 -2.20
N SER A 360 5.41 -36.65 -1.08
CA SER A 360 6.63 -37.03 -0.37
C SER A 360 6.43 -36.93 1.14
N ASP A 361 7.17 -37.73 1.91
CA ASP A 361 7.24 -37.62 3.37
C ASP A 361 8.28 -36.59 3.86
N ARG A 362 9.02 -35.98 2.93
CA ARG A 362 10.13 -35.08 3.24
C ARG A 362 9.68 -33.75 3.83
N PHE A 363 8.49 -33.30 3.43
CA PHE A 363 7.97 -31.99 3.80
C PHE A 363 6.52 -32.06 4.24
N SER A 364 6.10 -31.12 5.06
CA SER A 364 4.69 -30.88 5.37
C SER A 364 4.33 -29.39 5.25
N LEU A 365 3.04 -29.11 5.13
CA LEU A 365 2.48 -27.77 5.10
C LEU A 365 1.57 -27.54 6.30
N GLN A 366 1.24 -26.28 6.56
CA GLN A 366 0.23 -25.96 7.56
C GLN A 366 -1.12 -26.64 7.25
N ASN A 367 -1.77 -27.13 8.30
CA ASN A 367 -3.14 -27.64 8.19
C ASN A 367 -4.15 -26.48 8.22
N LEU A 368 -4.95 -26.37 7.15
CA LEU A 368 -6.03 -25.40 6.99
C LEU A 368 -7.25 -26.16 6.45
N SER A 369 -8.44 -25.87 6.99
CA SER A 369 -9.68 -26.52 6.57
C SER A 369 -10.57 -25.57 5.77
N PRO A 370 -11.44 -26.08 4.87
CA PRO A 370 -12.47 -25.27 4.24
C PRO A 370 -13.39 -24.59 5.27
N GLU A 371 -13.76 -23.35 5.01
CA GLU A 371 -14.60 -22.55 5.91
C GLU A 371 -15.72 -21.84 5.15
N TYR A 372 -16.86 -21.62 5.81
CA TYR A 372 -17.94 -20.82 5.26
C TYR A 372 -17.54 -19.34 5.22
N CYS A 373 -17.72 -18.71 4.06
CA CYS A 373 -17.38 -17.31 3.83
C CYS A 373 -18.65 -16.50 3.57
N ASN A 374 -18.95 -15.53 4.44
CA ASN A 374 -20.11 -14.64 4.30
C ASN A 374 -20.02 -13.76 3.05
N TYR A 375 -18.80 -13.37 2.64
CA TYR A 375 -18.61 -12.59 1.41
C TYR A 375 -19.01 -13.40 0.15
N PHE A 376 -18.54 -14.65 0.05
CA PHE A 376 -18.85 -15.51 -1.10
C PHE A 376 -20.19 -16.26 -0.98
N ARG A 377 -20.76 -16.32 0.25
CA ARG A 377 -21.97 -17.09 0.61
C ARG A 377 -21.87 -18.57 0.27
N THR A 378 -20.69 -19.14 0.49
CA THR A 378 -20.40 -20.56 0.29
C THR A 378 -19.21 -20.96 1.15
N SER A 379 -19.09 -22.25 1.42
CA SER A 379 -17.83 -22.84 1.86
C SER A 379 -16.78 -22.70 0.77
N ARG A 380 -15.55 -22.39 1.19
CA ARG A 380 -14.39 -22.21 0.31
C ARG A 380 -13.18 -22.93 0.87
N ASP A 381 -12.39 -23.50 -0.03
CA ASP A 381 -11.09 -24.07 0.32
C ASP A 381 -10.11 -22.99 0.80
N PRO A 382 -9.07 -23.36 1.56
CA PRO A 382 -7.99 -22.46 1.95
C PRO A 382 -7.28 -21.83 0.74
N SER A 383 -6.81 -20.60 0.94
CA SER A 383 -6.05 -19.87 -0.10
C SER A 383 -5.02 -18.91 0.53
N PRO A 384 -4.17 -19.39 1.45
CA PRO A 384 -3.29 -18.53 2.24
C PRO A 384 -2.30 -17.74 1.37
N ALA A 385 -1.84 -16.60 1.88
CA ALA A 385 -0.81 -15.81 1.19
C ALA A 385 0.56 -16.51 1.14
N TYR A 386 0.81 -17.44 2.06
CA TYR A 386 2.08 -18.13 2.22
C TYR A 386 1.88 -19.62 2.49
N ALA A 387 2.84 -20.42 2.07
CA ALA A 387 3.03 -21.78 2.54
C ALA A 387 4.05 -21.78 3.69
N TRP A 388 3.67 -22.37 4.82
CA TRP A 388 4.53 -22.60 5.96
C TRP A 388 5.04 -24.04 5.91
N LEU A 389 6.17 -24.20 5.23
CA LEU A 389 6.75 -25.49 4.90
C LEU A 389 7.64 -25.95 6.06
N LYS A 390 7.46 -27.20 6.49
CA LYS A 390 8.35 -27.86 7.44
C LYS A 390 9.14 -28.96 6.73
N CYS A 391 10.44 -29.06 7.00
CA CYS A 391 11.25 -30.21 6.65
C CYS A 391 11.15 -31.26 7.76
N GLU A 392 10.62 -32.45 7.46
CA GLU A 392 10.31 -33.47 8.48
C GLU A 392 11.49 -34.39 8.81
N ARG A 393 12.44 -34.53 7.87
CA ARG A 393 13.60 -35.41 8.05
C ARG A 393 14.60 -34.76 9.00
N ALA A 394 15.11 -35.54 9.96
CA ALA A 394 16.14 -35.08 10.89
C ALA A 394 17.42 -34.55 10.17
N ALA A 395 17.76 -35.12 9.02
CA ALA A 395 18.87 -34.66 8.18
C ALA A 395 18.63 -33.29 7.52
N ASP A 396 17.36 -32.89 7.36
CA ASP A 396 16.94 -31.65 6.72
C ASP A 396 16.60 -30.56 7.77
N ARG A 397 17.17 -30.65 8.99
CA ARG A 397 16.83 -29.77 10.13
C ARG A 397 17.08 -28.28 9.85
N ASP A 398 18.06 -27.93 9.01
CA ASP A 398 18.18 -26.57 8.45
C ASP A 398 17.37 -26.50 7.15
N CYS A 399 16.06 -26.29 7.30
CA CYS A 399 15.15 -26.32 6.16
C CYS A 399 15.41 -25.17 5.17
N TYR A 400 15.94 -24.04 5.67
CA TYR A 400 16.38 -22.96 4.81
C TYR A 400 17.52 -23.40 3.89
N ALA A 401 18.54 -24.07 4.43
CA ALA A 401 19.66 -24.57 3.63
C ALA A 401 19.18 -25.59 2.59
N VAL A 402 18.29 -26.51 2.98
CA VAL A 402 17.72 -27.55 2.10
C VAL A 402 16.95 -26.94 0.93
N VAL A 403 16.05 -26.01 1.20
CA VAL A 403 15.21 -25.37 0.18
C VAL A 403 16.06 -24.44 -0.70
N THR A 404 17.03 -23.74 -0.13
CA THR A 404 18.01 -22.92 -0.87
C THR A 404 18.86 -23.75 -1.83
N ALA A 405 19.34 -24.91 -1.38
CA ALA A 405 20.10 -25.84 -2.22
C ALA A 405 19.25 -26.42 -3.38
N GLY A 406 17.92 -26.39 -3.26
CA GLY A 406 16.99 -26.72 -4.34
C GLY A 406 16.71 -25.59 -5.33
N GLY A 407 17.38 -24.44 -5.20
CA GLY A 407 17.16 -23.30 -6.09
C GLY A 407 15.89 -22.52 -5.79
N ILE A 408 15.45 -22.47 -4.54
CA ILE A 408 14.34 -21.63 -4.07
C ILE A 408 14.89 -20.70 -3.00
N ILE A 409 14.53 -19.42 -2.99
CA ILE A 409 14.89 -18.46 -1.94
C ILE A 409 13.69 -18.34 -0.99
N PRO A 410 13.71 -18.98 0.19
CA PRO A 410 12.60 -18.90 1.12
C PRO A 410 12.89 -17.89 2.25
N ARG A 411 11.89 -17.57 3.08
CA ARG A 411 12.13 -16.85 4.34
C ARG A 411 12.41 -17.84 5.48
N ARG A 412 13.52 -17.64 6.21
CA ARG A 412 13.92 -18.47 7.37
C ARG A 412 12.83 -18.50 8.44
N GLY A 413 12.46 -19.69 8.93
CA GLY A 413 11.44 -19.85 9.96
C GLY A 413 11.85 -19.32 11.34
N THR A 414 13.15 -19.33 11.65
CA THR A 414 13.69 -18.80 12.91
C THR A 414 13.44 -17.31 13.11
N LEU A 415 13.20 -16.55 12.04
CA LEU A 415 12.81 -15.14 12.13
C LEU A 415 11.42 -14.96 12.76
N PHE A 416 10.54 -15.96 12.63
CA PHE A 416 9.16 -15.95 13.13
C PHE A 416 9.05 -16.51 14.56
N GLY A 417 10.19 -16.81 15.21
CA GLY A 417 10.24 -17.49 16.50
C GLY A 417 10.08 -19.02 16.44
N ALA A 418 9.89 -19.59 15.25
CA ALA A 418 9.86 -21.05 15.07
C ALA A 418 11.27 -21.66 15.04
N ASP A 419 11.37 -22.99 15.05
CA ASP A 419 12.66 -23.66 14.91
C ASP A 419 13.16 -23.70 13.44
N SER A 420 14.39 -24.18 13.22
CA SER A 420 15.07 -24.19 11.92
C SER A 420 14.46 -25.14 10.88
N SER A 421 13.55 -26.04 11.30
CA SER A 421 12.87 -26.96 10.39
C SER A 421 11.81 -26.28 9.54
N TYR A 422 11.50 -25.00 9.79
CA TYR A 422 10.50 -24.26 9.04
C TYR A 422 11.07 -23.21 8.10
N VAL A 423 10.36 -23.02 6.99
CA VAL A 423 10.51 -21.86 6.10
C VAL A 423 9.14 -21.37 5.61
N ARG A 424 9.07 -20.09 5.27
CA ARG A 424 7.90 -19.50 4.61
C ARG A 424 8.17 -19.33 3.12
N LEU A 425 7.23 -19.78 2.29
CA LEU A 425 7.21 -19.58 0.84
C LEU A 425 6.05 -18.67 0.45
N SER A 426 6.34 -17.66 -0.37
CA SER A 426 5.34 -16.72 -0.90
C SER A 426 4.53 -17.32 -2.04
N LEU A 427 3.20 -17.23 -1.94
CA LEU A 427 2.26 -17.67 -2.99
C LEU A 427 1.65 -16.50 -3.76
N ILE A 428 2.02 -15.27 -3.41
CA ILE A 428 1.40 -14.03 -3.88
C ILE A 428 2.27 -13.21 -4.83
N ARG A 429 3.45 -13.73 -5.21
CA ARG A 429 4.31 -13.10 -6.21
C ARG A 429 3.79 -13.27 -7.64
N SER A 430 4.60 -12.93 -8.64
CA SER A 430 4.26 -13.07 -10.07
C SER A 430 3.95 -14.52 -10.45
N GLN A 431 3.41 -14.75 -11.64
CA GLN A 431 3.17 -16.11 -12.13
C GLN A 431 4.49 -16.84 -12.41
N ASP A 432 5.48 -16.14 -12.97
CA ASP A 432 6.84 -16.64 -13.18
C ASP A 432 7.48 -17.15 -11.88
N ASP A 433 7.41 -16.35 -10.81
CA ASP A 433 7.96 -16.73 -9.50
C ASP A 433 7.31 -18.02 -8.97
N PHE A 434 5.99 -18.14 -9.11
CA PHE A 434 5.25 -19.31 -8.64
C PHE A 434 5.56 -20.56 -9.46
N ASP A 435 5.60 -20.45 -10.79
CA ASP A 435 5.83 -21.59 -11.68
C ASP A 435 7.25 -22.14 -11.51
N LEU A 436 8.26 -21.25 -11.41
CA LEU A 436 9.64 -21.66 -11.16
C LEU A 436 9.78 -22.30 -9.76
N MET A 437 9.16 -21.71 -8.73
CA MET A 437 9.17 -22.28 -7.37
C MET A 437 8.51 -23.67 -7.35
N LEU A 438 7.36 -23.84 -8.00
CA LEU A 438 6.65 -25.12 -8.06
C LEU A 438 7.46 -26.18 -8.80
N GLN A 439 8.15 -25.82 -9.90
CA GLN A 439 9.05 -26.73 -10.60
C GLN A 439 10.17 -27.22 -9.69
N ARG A 440 10.87 -26.30 -9.01
CA ARG A 440 11.95 -26.66 -8.06
C ARG A 440 11.46 -27.49 -6.89
N MET A 441 10.26 -27.21 -6.41
CA MET A 441 9.65 -27.98 -5.33
C MET A 441 9.36 -29.42 -5.75
N LYS A 442 8.93 -29.66 -7.00
CA LYS A 442 8.76 -31.01 -7.54
C LYS A 442 10.09 -31.77 -7.55
N GLU A 443 11.16 -31.13 -8.02
CA GLU A 443 12.51 -31.70 -8.03
C GLU A 443 13.02 -32.00 -6.60
N LEU A 444 12.72 -31.13 -5.63
CA LEU A 444 13.08 -31.33 -4.22
C LEU A 444 12.31 -32.47 -3.55
N ALA A 445 11.01 -32.60 -3.88
CA ALA A 445 10.13 -33.65 -3.34
C ALA A 445 10.45 -35.03 -3.94
N SER A 446 10.91 -35.09 -5.20
CA SER A 446 11.21 -36.35 -5.91
C SER A 446 12.59 -36.94 -5.63
N LYS A 447 13.54 -36.18 -5.05
CA LYS A 447 14.93 -36.59 -4.77
C LYS A 447 15.09 -37.72 -3.73
N SER A 448 14.07 -38.56 -3.50
CA SER A 448 14.16 -39.81 -2.72
C SER A 448 14.44 -41.07 -3.55
N GLN A 449 14.73 -40.98 -4.84
CA GLN A 449 15.31 -42.08 -5.62
C GLN A 449 16.41 -41.57 -6.57
N GLY A 450 17.45 -42.39 -6.74
CA GLY A 450 18.69 -42.06 -7.45
C GLY A 450 18.48 -41.56 -8.89
N LEU A 451 19.43 -40.74 -9.34
CA LEU A 451 19.44 -40.06 -10.64
C LEU A 451 19.27 -40.99 -11.84
N ALA A 452 18.55 -40.49 -12.85
CA ALA A 452 18.90 -40.66 -14.26
C ALA A 452 18.85 -39.27 -14.95
N PRO A 453 19.81 -38.94 -15.84
CA PRO A 453 19.88 -37.63 -16.47
C PRO A 453 18.86 -37.53 -17.62
N MET A 454 18.09 -36.44 -17.66
CA MET A 454 17.20 -36.13 -18.79
C MET A 454 17.90 -35.12 -19.72
N LEU A 455 17.98 -35.49 -21.00
CA LEU A 455 18.61 -34.73 -22.08
C LEU A 455 17.87 -33.41 -22.35
N LEU A 456 18.64 -32.33 -22.46
CA LEU A 456 18.23 -31.02 -22.99
C LEU A 456 18.06 -31.11 -24.52
N PHE A 457 16.88 -30.72 -25.02
CA PHE A 457 16.72 -30.28 -26.40
C PHE A 457 16.68 -28.75 -26.43
N SER A 458 17.66 -28.18 -27.10
CA SER A 458 17.72 -26.78 -27.53
C SER A 458 16.92 -26.58 -28.81
N VAL A 459 16.02 -25.59 -28.81
CA VAL A 459 15.43 -25.04 -30.03
C VAL A 459 15.49 -23.51 -29.93
N LEU A 460 16.22 -22.90 -30.85
CA LEU A 460 16.23 -21.48 -31.21
C LEU A 460 16.71 -21.45 -32.67
N LEU A 461 16.30 -20.60 -33.60
CA LEU A 461 15.22 -19.61 -33.81
C LEU A 461 15.41 -19.21 -35.30
N LEU A 462 14.38 -18.76 -36.02
CA LEU A 462 14.50 -17.53 -36.84
C LEU A 462 13.14 -17.14 -37.43
N ASN A 463 12.65 -15.97 -37.04
CA ASN A 463 12.10 -14.99 -37.97
C ASN A 463 12.19 -13.62 -37.28
N VAL A 464 12.98 -12.73 -37.86
CA VAL A 464 13.04 -11.31 -37.49
C VAL A 464 12.47 -10.53 -38.66
N PHE A 465 11.37 -9.83 -38.42
CA PHE A 465 11.02 -8.62 -39.16
C PHE A 465 10.72 -7.54 -38.12
N LEU A 466 11.55 -6.51 -38.10
CA LEU A 466 11.30 -5.24 -37.42
C LEU A 466 10.47 -4.35 -38.34
N PRO A 467 9.38 -3.74 -37.86
CA PRO A 467 9.02 -2.41 -38.30
C PRO A 467 9.53 -1.40 -37.28
N PHE A 468 10.24 -0.39 -37.77
CA PHE A 468 10.44 0.86 -37.07
C PHE A 468 9.07 1.48 -36.77
N LEU A 469 8.75 1.64 -35.48
CA LEU A 469 7.61 2.44 -35.04
C LEU A 469 8.05 3.90 -34.96
N VAL A 470 7.67 4.67 -35.97
CA VAL A 470 7.49 6.11 -35.86
C VAL A 470 6.13 6.32 -35.19
N VAL A 471 6.13 6.85 -33.97
CA VAL A 471 4.90 7.19 -33.24
C VAL A 471 4.23 8.36 -33.97
N PRO A 472 3.01 8.19 -34.51
CA PRO A 472 2.25 9.31 -35.04
C PRO A 472 1.81 10.21 -33.88
N SER A 473 1.91 11.53 -34.03
CA SER A 473 1.44 12.54 -33.08
C SER A 473 -0.09 12.55 -32.84
N ASN A 474 -0.81 11.56 -33.39
CA ASN A 474 -2.27 11.42 -33.42
C ASN A 474 -2.72 10.05 -32.90
N ALA A 475 -2.00 9.42 -31.97
CA ALA A 475 -2.49 8.20 -31.32
C ALA A 475 -3.78 8.50 -30.54
N GLU A 476 -4.85 7.77 -30.81
CA GLU A 476 -6.07 7.80 -30.01
C GLU A 476 -5.76 7.22 -28.63
N LEU A 477 -6.00 8.00 -27.58
CA LEU A 477 -5.80 7.54 -26.20
C LEU A 477 -6.81 6.46 -25.85
N SER A 478 -6.31 5.44 -25.17
CA SER A 478 -7.06 4.30 -24.66
C SER A 478 -7.33 4.45 -23.16
N TRP A 479 -6.58 3.75 -22.31
CA TRP A 479 -6.82 3.65 -20.88
C TRP A 479 -6.49 4.94 -20.11
N THR A 480 -5.74 5.87 -20.68
CA THR A 480 -5.43 7.14 -19.99
C THR A 480 -6.52 8.21 -20.19
N ARG A 481 -7.31 8.11 -21.26
CA ARG A 481 -8.26 9.14 -21.70
C ARG A 481 -9.22 9.55 -20.58
N ARG A 482 -9.88 8.59 -19.94
CA ARG A 482 -10.88 8.88 -18.90
C ARG A 482 -10.30 9.63 -17.71
N ALA A 483 -9.11 9.24 -17.25
CA ALA A 483 -8.45 9.90 -16.12
C ALA A 483 -7.99 11.32 -16.50
N ALA A 484 -7.54 11.51 -17.74
CA ALA A 484 -7.19 12.81 -18.30
C ALA A 484 -8.41 13.74 -18.40
N GLU A 485 -9.52 13.27 -18.97
CA GLU A 485 -10.79 14.02 -19.04
C GLU A 485 -11.32 14.40 -17.66
N GLU A 486 -11.28 13.46 -16.69
CA GLU A 486 -11.68 13.73 -15.30
C GLU A 486 -10.83 14.85 -14.68
N ALA A 487 -9.51 14.82 -14.88
CA ALA A 487 -8.61 15.83 -14.35
C ALA A 487 -8.78 17.20 -15.03
N GLU A 488 -8.99 17.26 -16.34
CA GLU A 488 -9.27 18.52 -17.04
C GLU A 488 -10.63 19.10 -16.65
N ALA A 489 -11.65 18.27 -16.51
CA ALA A 489 -12.97 18.70 -16.06
C ALA A 489 -12.92 19.29 -14.64
N VAL A 490 -12.21 18.65 -13.72
CA VAL A 490 -12.01 19.17 -12.35
C VAL A 490 -11.17 20.45 -12.36
N GLY A 491 -10.08 20.47 -13.12
CA GLY A 491 -9.20 21.64 -13.24
C GLY A 491 -9.88 22.86 -13.88
N ALA A 492 -10.94 22.67 -14.66
CA ALA A 492 -11.73 23.73 -15.27
C ALA A 492 -12.77 24.37 -14.31
N ILE A 493 -12.97 23.81 -13.11
CA ILE A 493 -13.90 24.37 -12.13
C ILE A 493 -13.38 25.72 -11.63
N ALA A 494 -14.14 26.78 -11.88
CA ALA A 494 -13.78 28.13 -11.49
C ALA A 494 -14.08 28.38 -10.01
N CYS A 495 -13.02 28.58 -9.22
CA CYS A 495 -13.10 28.84 -7.77
C CYS A 495 -12.72 30.28 -7.41
N SER A 496 -13.14 31.25 -8.23
CA SER A 496 -12.95 32.71 -8.03
C SER A 496 -11.53 33.20 -7.74
N GLY A 497 -10.50 32.36 -7.97
CA GLY A 497 -9.12 32.63 -7.56
C GLY A 497 -8.84 32.47 -6.05
N HIS A 498 -9.85 32.13 -5.26
CA HIS A 498 -9.78 32.02 -3.79
C HIS A 498 -10.04 30.59 -3.29
N GLY A 499 -9.90 29.61 -4.17
CA GLY A 499 -10.00 28.20 -3.84
C GLY A 499 -9.61 27.33 -5.02
N ARG A 500 -9.75 26.01 -4.86
CA ARG A 500 -9.39 25.00 -5.87
C ARG A 500 -10.30 23.78 -5.79
N ALA A 501 -10.55 23.15 -6.93
CA ALA A 501 -11.15 21.83 -6.97
C ALA A 501 -10.07 20.76 -7.15
N TYR A 502 -10.25 19.63 -6.48
CA TYR A 502 -9.36 18.47 -6.60
C TYR A 502 -10.17 17.22 -6.96
N VAL A 503 -9.55 16.25 -7.63
CA VAL A 503 -10.21 15.01 -8.08
C VAL A 503 -10.79 14.20 -6.91
N ASP A 504 -10.18 14.32 -5.74
CA ASP A 504 -10.61 13.74 -4.47
C ASP A 504 -11.36 14.73 -3.56
N GLY A 505 -11.53 15.99 -3.97
CA GLY A 505 -12.32 17.01 -3.29
C GLY A 505 -13.77 17.01 -3.76
N VAL A 506 -14.51 15.93 -3.45
CA VAL A 506 -15.91 15.78 -3.88
C VAL A 506 -16.88 15.83 -2.70
N ARG A 507 -18.11 16.29 -2.96
CA ARG A 507 -19.23 16.24 -2.00
C ARG A 507 -19.77 14.82 -1.84
N GLU A 508 -20.72 14.66 -0.91
CA GLU A 508 -21.48 13.42 -0.72
C GLU A 508 -22.21 12.95 -1.99
N ASP A 509 -22.63 13.87 -2.87
CA ASP A 509 -23.25 13.56 -4.16
C ASP A 509 -22.24 13.16 -5.26
N GLY A 510 -20.94 13.18 -4.94
CA GLY A 510 -19.85 12.82 -5.85
C GLY A 510 -19.38 13.94 -6.77
N MET A 511 -19.98 15.13 -6.71
CA MET A 511 -19.56 16.27 -7.53
C MET A 511 -18.33 16.96 -6.92
N PRO A 512 -17.30 17.29 -7.73
CA PRO A 512 -16.18 18.07 -7.26
C PRO A 512 -16.62 19.47 -6.82
N VAL A 513 -15.99 19.99 -5.77
CA VAL A 513 -16.26 21.33 -5.24
C VAL A 513 -14.99 22.11 -5.04
N CYS A 514 -15.15 23.43 -5.00
CA CYS A 514 -14.09 24.32 -4.58
C CYS A 514 -13.81 24.14 -3.07
N GLU A 515 -12.60 23.69 -2.75
CA GLU A 515 -11.98 23.85 -1.45
C GLU A 515 -11.45 25.30 -1.36
N CYS A 516 -12.04 26.11 -0.48
CA CYS A 516 -11.70 27.51 -0.37
C CYS A 516 -10.44 27.74 0.46
N ASN A 517 -9.65 28.72 0.04
CA ASN A 517 -8.56 29.26 0.83
C ASN A 517 -9.11 29.81 2.15
N LYS A 518 -8.27 29.83 3.18
CA LYS A 518 -8.61 30.42 4.48
C LYS A 518 -9.18 31.83 4.29
N CYS A 519 -10.23 32.17 5.04
CA CYS A 519 -10.98 33.42 4.95
C CYS A 519 -11.92 33.56 3.75
N TYR A 520 -12.09 32.54 2.93
CA TYR A 520 -13.05 32.52 1.83
C TYR A 520 -14.05 31.38 1.99
N THR A 521 -15.26 31.59 1.50
CA THR A 521 -16.36 30.63 1.57
C THR A 521 -17.30 30.81 0.37
N GLY A 522 -18.39 30.04 0.36
CA GLY A 522 -19.31 29.94 -0.76
C GLY A 522 -18.90 28.85 -1.76
N PRO A 523 -19.80 28.50 -2.70
CA PRO A 523 -19.62 27.38 -3.63
C PRO A 523 -18.45 27.58 -4.61
N ASP A 524 -18.08 28.82 -4.89
CA ASP A 524 -16.99 29.23 -5.79
C ASP A 524 -15.89 30.00 -5.05
N CYS A 525 -15.92 30.03 -3.72
CA CYS A 525 -14.98 30.77 -2.87
C CYS A 525 -14.95 32.29 -3.06
N SER A 526 -15.98 32.89 -3.66
CA SER A 526 -16.05 34.34 -3.87
C SER A 526 -16.33 35.16 -2.60
N GLN A 527 -16.82 34.52 -1.53
CA GLN A 527 -17.34 35.23 -0.36
C GLN A 527 -16.26 35.33 0.73
N PRO A 528 -15.79 36.54 1.10
CA PRO A 528 -14.89 36.70 2.23
C PRO A 528 -15.63 36.44 3.55
N GLN A 529 -14.97 35.76 4.48
CA GLN A 529 -15.50 35.54 5.82
C GLN A 529 -15.30 36.78 6.71
N SER A 530 -16.37 37.27 7.34
CA SER A 530 -16.28 38.30 8.37
C SER A 530 -15.56 37.77 9.61
N ASN A 531 -14.63 38.53 10.19
CA ASN A 531 -13.79 38.16 11.34
C ASN A 531 -12.86 36.96 11.11
N CYS A 532 -12.27 36.83 9.92
CA CYS A 532 -11.21 35.85 9.69
C CYS A 532 -9.83 36.35 10.13
N SER A 533 -9.06 35.49 10.79
CA SER A 533 -7.65 35.74 11.11
C SER A 533 -6.74 35.29 9.96
N ALA A 534 -5.87 36.19 9.52
CA ALA A 534 -4.80 35.85 8.60
C ALA A 534 -3.89 34.76 9.20
N ASP A 535 -3.53 33.76 8.40
CA ASP A 535 -2.56 32.73 8.80
C ASP A 535 -1.16 33.16 8.39
N ALA A 536 -0.33 33.47 9.38
CA ALA A 536 1.11 33.67 9.18
C ALA A 536 1.94 32.54 9.83
N ASN A 537 1.27 31.49 10.32
CA ASN A 537 1.90 30.41 11.06
C ASN A 537 2.14 29.15 10.20
N SER A 538 1.50 29.05 9.04
CA SER A 538 1.66 27.91 8.13
C SER A 538 2.88 28.07 7.21
N GLY A 539 3.77 27.06 7.18
CA GLY A 539 4.85 26.95 6.18
C GLY A 539 4.41 26.43 4.82
N ASP A 540 3.16 26.70 4.42
CA ASP A 540 2.52 26.12 3.24
C ASP A 540 3.06 26.74 1.94
N PRO A 541 3.61 25.96 1.00
CA PRO A 541 4.25 26.49 -0.21
C PRO A 541 3.28 26.89 -1.34
N LEU A 542 2.01 27.23 -1.04
CA LEU A 542 0.99 27.57 -2.06
C LEU A 542 1.37 28.74 -2.98
N PHE A 543 2.34 29.59 -2.62
CA PHE A 543 2.85 30.63 -3.51
C PHE A 543 3.45 30.07 -4.82
N LEU A 544 3.88 28.79 -4.82
CA LEU A 544 4.39 28.09 -6.00
C LEU A 544 3.28 27.53 -6.89
N GLU A 545 2.03 27.48 -6.43
CA GLU A 545 0.91 26.91 -7.17
C GLU A 545 0.71 27.55 -8.56
N PRO A 546 0.71 28.89 -8.73
CA PRO A 546 0.57 29.50 -10.04
C PRO A 546 1.70 29.14 -11.01
N TYR A 547 2.90 28.83 -10.51
CA TYR A 547 3.99 28.36 -11.35
C TYR A 547 3.68 26.98 -11.92
N TRP A 548 3.25 26.04 -11.08
CA TRP A 548 2.93 24.68 -11.51
C TRP A 548 1.75 24.63 -12.48
N MET A 549 0.74 25.49 -12.28
CA MET A 549 -0.38 25.62 -13.21
C MET A 549 0.06 26.14 -14.58
N ARG A 550 0.94 27.15 -14.64
CA ARG A 550 1.50 27.64 -15.93
C ARG A 550 2.32 26.58 -16.66
N HIS A 551 2.88 25.62 -15.93
CA HIS A 551 3.71 24.53 -16.47
C HIS A 551 3.01 23.17 -16.37
N ALA A 552 1.66 23.16 -16.36
CA ALA A 552 0.85 21.97 -16.15
C ALA A 552 1.24 20.80 -17.06
N ALA A 553 1.41 21.07 -18.36
CA ALA A 553 1.74 20.05 -19.35
C ALA A 553 3.11 19.39 -19.13
N GLY A 554 4.04 20.04 -18.40
CA GLY A 554 5.37 19.50 -18.11
C GLY A 554 5.51 18.90 -16.71
N SER A 555 4.56 19.16 -15.81
CA SER A 555 4.59 18.69 -14.40
C SER A 555 3.57 17.59 -14.11
N THR A 556 2.68 17.31 -15.05
CA THR A 556 1.62 16.31 -14.89
C THR A 556 2.15 14.90 -15.12
N VAL A 557 1.70 13.96 -14.28
CA VAL A 557 2.02 12.53 -14.39
C VAL A 557 0.72 11.73 -14.49
N VAL A 558 0.70 10.71 -15.36
CA VAL A 558 -0.38 9.72 -15.37
C VAL A 558 0.15 8.40 -14.81
N ALA A 559 -0.38 7.96 -13.68
CA ALA A 559 -0.03 6.68 -13.08
C ALA A 559 -1.09 5.63 -13.43
N SER A 560 -0.63 4.50 -13.98
CA SER A 560 -1.48 3.35 -14.25
C SER A 560 -1.85 2.60 -12.97
N GLY A 561 -2.94 1.82 -13.03
CA GLY A 561 -3.36 0.96 -11.91
C GLY A 561 -2.36 -0.12 -11.52
N TRP A 562 -1.34 -0.42 -12.34
CA TRP A 562 -0.30 -1.42 -12.05
C TRP A 562 1.08 -0.79 -11.78
N HIS A 563 1.19 0.54 -11.77
CA HIS A 563 2.47 1.23 -11.65
C HIS A 563 3.18 0.90 -10.31
N ARG A 564 4.44 0.42 -10.33
CA ARG A 564 5.28 0.24 -9.12
C ARG A 564 4.53 -0.46 -7.96
N MET A 565 3.89 -1.60 -8.22
CA MET A 565 3.18 -2.35 -7.19
C MET A 565 4.11 -2.99 -6.15
N SER A 566 5.36 -3.29 -6.53
CA SER A 566 6.36 -3.98 -5.70
C SER A 566 6.91 -3.16 -4.53
N TYR A 567 7.47 -3.84 -3.52
CA TYR A 567 8.37 -3.24 -2.52
C TYR A 567 9.74 -2.86 -3.09
N ASP A 568 10.13 -3.45 -4.22
CA ASP A 568 11.44 -3.30 -4.84
C ASP A 568 11.32 -2.61 -6.21
N THR A 569 12.40 -1.97 -6.65
CA THR A 569 12.51 -1.23 -7.92
C THR A 569 13.93 -1.37 -8.43
N ASP A 570 14.14 -1.98 -9.60
CA ASP A 570 15.46 -2.24 -10.18
C ASP A 570 16.46 -2.96 -9.22
N GLY A 571 15.95 -3.86 -8.37
CA GLY A 571 16.74 -4.54 -7.35
C GLY A 571 17.19 -3.65 -6.18
N ARG A 572 16.63 -2.44 -6.05
CA ARG A 572 16.76 -1.55 -4.89
C ARG A 572 15.41 -1.34 -4.19
N PRO A 573 15.38 -1.26 -2.86
CA PRO A 573 14.15 -0.92 -2.16
C PRO A 573 13.83 0.58 -2.35
N TYR A 574 12.61 0.87 -2.79
CA TYR A 574 11.96 2.20 -2.74
C TYR A 574 12.61 3.39 -3.48
N MET A 575 13.61 3.18 -4.34
CA MET A 575 14.34 4.28 -5.01
C MET A 575 14.58 4.02 -6.49
N THR A 576 14.12 4.94 -7.34
CA THR A 576 14.45 4.93 -8.78
C THR A 576 15.77 5.64 -9.05
N ARG A 577 16.55 5.13 -10.01
CA ARG A 577 17.81 5.76 -10.42
C ARG A 577 17.58 7.10 -11.10
N GLU A 578 16.47 7.23 -11.83
CA GLU A 578 16.14 8.48 -12.52
C GLU A 578 15.83 9.61 -11.54
N LEU A 579 15.15 9.34 -10.42
CA LEU A 579 14.90 10.36 -9.41
C LEU A 579 16.21 10.81 -8.76
N GLU A 580 17.10 9.88 -8.40
CA GLU A 580 18.43 10.19 -7.87
C GLU A 580 19.22 11.08 -8.86
N ARG A 581 19.20 10.72 -10.16
CA ARG A 581 19.87 11.49 -11.22
C ARG A 581 19.33 12.92 -11.32
N HIS A 582 18.01 13.11 -11.32
CA HIS A 582 17.39 14.44 -11.44
C HIS A 582 17.63 15.31 -10.21
N ILE A 583 17.64 14.73 -9.00
CA ILE A 583 17.98 15.48 -7.79
C ILE A 583 19.44 15.99 -7.84
N ARG A 584 20.38 15.17 -8.32
CA ARG A 584 21.78 15.59 -8.51
C ARG A 584 21.90 16.72 -9.53
N ILE A 585 21.17 16.62 -10.65
CA ILE A 585 21.13 17.69 -11.67
C ILE A 585 20.55 18.97 -11.08
N LEU A 586 19.45 18.88 -10.35
CA LEU A 586 18.81 20.03 -9.68
C LEU A 586 19.80 20.75 -8.76
N HIS A 587 20.47 20.02 -7.86
CA HIS A 587 21.43 20.61 -6.94
C HIS A 587 22.64 21.22 -7.63
N ARG A 588 23.09 20.64 -8.75
CA ARG A 588 24.17 21.21 -9.56
C ARG A 588 23.75 22.51 -10.26
N LEU A 589 22.55 22.54 -10.84
CA LEU A 589 22.03 23.70 -11.55
C LEU A 589 21.75 24.87 -10.60
N VAL A 590 21.18 24.58 -9.43
CA VAL A 590 20.90 25.59 -8.40
C VAL A 590 22.18 26.02 -7.66
N GLY A 591 23.16 25.12 -7.56
CA GLY A 591 24.41 25.36 -6.83
C GLY A 591 24.24 25.36 -5.30
N ASN A 592 23.16 24.75 -4.78
CA ASN A 592 22.83 24.77 -3.35
C ASN A 592 23.34 23.55 -2.56
N ALA A 593 23.80 22.48 -3.22
CA ALA A 593 24.38 21.32 -2.52
C ALA A 593 25.42 20.58 -3.37
N ALA A 594 26.56 20.24 -2.76
CA ALA A 594 27.49 19.29 -3.35
C ALA A 594 26.96 17.86 -3.16
N THR A 595 26.72 17.13 -4.25
CA THR A 595 26.19 15.76 -4.22
C THR A 595 27.23 14.69 -4.56
N ASP A 596 28.37 15.06 -5.13
CA ASP A 596 29.39 14.11 -5.56
C ASP A 596 29.97 13.35 -4.37
N GLY A 597 30.11 12.02 -4.50
CA GLY A 597 30.56 11.14 -3.44
C GLY A 597 29.56 10.88 -2.30
N LYS A 598 28.33 11.41 -2.37
CA LYS A 598 27.30 11.22 -1.34
C LYS A 598 26.28 10.14 -1.71
N TYR A 599 25.91 9.32 -0.73
CA TYR A 599 24.74 8.44 -0.80
C TYR A 599 23.46 9.25 -0.57
N MET A 600 22.39 8.89 -1.30
CA MET A 600 21.08 9.54 -1.18
C MET A 600 20.12 8.62 -0.45
N VAL A 601 19.33 9.17 0.47
CA VAL A 601 18.27 8.46 1.20
C VAL A 601 16.97 9.25 1.01
N PHE A 602 15.88 8.54 0.72
CA PHE A 602 14.56 9.13 0.49
C PHE A 602 13.66 8.87 1.69
N GLY A 603 12.79 9.82 2.00
CA GLY A 603 11.76 9.71 3.03
C GLY A 603 10.51 10.46 2.59
N GLY A 604 9.37 10.15 3.22
CA GLY A 604 8.10 10.79 2.93
C GLY A 604 8.03 12.27 3.34
N GLY A 605 9.03 12.76 4.06
CA GLY A 605 9.17 14.14 4.50
C GLY A 605 10.48 14.35 5.28
N SER A 606 10.82 15.60 5.55
CA SER A 606 12.05 15.96 6.28
C SER A 606 12.08 15.41 7.70
N THR A 607 10.95 15.38 8.41
CA THR A 607 10.85 14.87 9.78
C THR A 607 11.28 13.40 9.89
N GLN A 608 10.86 12.57 8.93
CA GLN A 608 11.26 11.17 8.87
C GLN A 608 12.76 11.03 8.60
N LEU A 609 13.32 11.86 7.71
CA LEU A 609 14.75 11.86 7.39
C LEU A 609 15.61 12.39 8.54
N LEU A 610 15.12 13.34 9.35
CA LEU A 610 15.79 13.80 10.55
C LEU A 610 15.91 12.68 11.58
N ASN A 611 14.82 11.93 11.81
CA ASN A 611 14.84 10.76 12.69
C ASN A 611 15.80 9.68 12.19
N ALA A 612 15.83 9.42 10.87
CA ALA A 612 16.77 8.49 10.27
C ALA A 612 18.23 8.96 10.42
N ALA A 613 18.50 10.25 10.22
CA ALA A 613 19.84 10.82 10.38
C ALA A 613 20.33 10.75 11.83
N LEU A 614 19.48 11.07 12.80
CA LEU A 614 19.79 10.94 14.23
C LEU A 614 20.13 9.49 14.59
N HIS A 615 19.35 8.53 14.08
CA HIS A 615 19.65 7.12 14.27
C HIS A 615 21.01 6.73 13.68
N SER A 616 21.32 7.14 12.45
CA SER A 616 22.60 6.81 11.79
C SER A 616 23.81 7.49 12.43
N LEU A 617 23.65 8.65 13.07
CA LEU A 617 24.72 9.35 13.78
C LEU A 617 24.93 8.82 15.21
N ALA A 618 23.93 8.14 15.78
CA ALA A 618 24.03 7.60 17.13
C ALA A 618 25.01 6.41 17.17
N PRO A 619 25.96 6.38 18.12
CA PRO A 619 26.91 5.28 18.23
C PRO A 619 26.21 3.96 18.59
N GLU A 620 26.47 2.90 17.80
CA GLU A 620 25.76 1.62 17.90
C GLU A 620 25.85 0.96 19.29
N ASN A 621 27.00 1.10 19.97
CA ASN A 621 27.35 0.43 21.23
C ASN A 621 27.65 1.38 22.40
N SER A 622 27.11 2.61 22.37
CA SER A 622 27.27 3.51 23.52
C SER A 622 26.29 3.16 24.64
N SER A 623 26.79 3.07 25.87
CA SER A 623 25.97 2.96 27.08
C SER A 623 25.26 4.27 27.43
N THR A 624 25.70 5.39 26.84
CA THR A 624 25.09 6.70 27.01
C THR A 624 24.39 7.15 25.72
N PRO A 625 23.16 7.69 25.81
CA PRO A 625 22.50 8.30 24.66
C PRO A 625 23.33 9.42 24.05
N ALA A 626 23.27 9.59 22.73
CA ALA A 626 23.84 10.75 22.07
C ALA A 626 23.10 12.03 22.52
N SER A 627 23.85 13.07 22.86
CA SER A 627 23.27 14.37 23.17
C SER A 627 22.97 15.12 21.88
N VAL A 628 21.70 15.47 21.68
CA VAL A 628 21.21 16.19 20.49
C VAL A 628 20.89 17.63 20.90
N PHE A 629 21.45 18.61 20.19
CA PHE A 629 21.19 20.03 20.42
C PHE A 629 20.95 20.73 19.09
N ALA A 630 20.14 21.79 19.12
CA ALA A 630 19.93 22.69 17.99
C ALA A 630 20.37 24.11 18.38
N THR A 631 20.99 24.83 17.44
CA THR A 631 21.31 26.25 17.63
C THR A 631 20.02 27.07 17.65
N ILE A 632 19.90 28.00 18.60
CA ILE A 632 18.74 28.89 18.73
C ILE A 632 18.91 30.09 17.77
N PRO A 633 17.84 30.56 17.10
CA PRO A 633 16.46 30.06 17.18
C PRO A 633 16.26 28.79 16.33
N TYR A 634 15.55 27.81 16.89
CA TYR A 634 15.02 26.67 16.14
C TYR A 634 13.51 26.70 16.22
N ASN A 635 12.83 26.14 15.21
CA ASN A 635 11.38 25.96 15.27
C ASN A 635 11.09 24.75 16.17
N PRO A 636 10.50 24.92 17.37
CA PRO A 636 10.03 23.78 18.11
C PRO A 636 8.96 23.10 17.25
N VAL A 637 9.09 21.80 16.96
CA VAL A 637 7.99 21.01 16.37
C VAL A 637 6.94 20.83 17.48
N SER A 638 6.34 21.93 17.91
CA SER A 638 5.09 21.97 18.62
C SER A 638 4.11 22.52 17.60
N PHE A 639 3.61 21.64 16.73
CA PHE A 639 2.23 21.83 16.33
C PHE A 639 1.47 21.76 17.63
N THR A 640 1.08 22.92 18.14
CA THR A 640 0.04 23.01 19.14
C THR A 640 -1.09 22.15 18.60
N LEU A 641 -1.36 21.01 19.26
CA LEU A 641 -2.71 20.51 19.41
C LEU A 641 -3.55 21.78 19.55
N SER A 642 -4.35 22.09 18.54
CA SER A 642 -5.29 23.18 18.66
C SER A 642 -6.14 22.82 19.86
N LEU A 643 -5.82 23.44 20.99
CA LEU A 643 -6.70 23.59 22.12
C LEU A 643 -7.95 24.27 21.54
N SER A 644 -8.92 23.45 21.15
CA SER A 644 -10.33 23.79 21.25
C SER A 644 -10.84 23.61 22.69
N LEU A 645 -9.93 23.57 23.67
CA LEU A 645 -10.25 23.84 25.07
C LEU A 645 -9.66 25.20 25.42
N TYR A 646 -10.54 26.17 25.66
CA TYR A 646 -10.23 27.44 26.31
C TYR A 646 -9.22 27.24 27.45
N ILE A 647 -8.01 27.78 27.30
CA ILE A 647 -7.15 28.09 28.44
C ILE A 647 -6.67 29.53 28.24
N ASP A 648 -7.20 30.41 29.07
CA ASP A 648 -6.74 31.77 29.27
C ASP A 648 -5.23 31.76 29.54
N PHE A 649 -4.48 32.52 28.74
CA PHE A 649 -3.12 32.91 29.08
C PHE A 649 -3.18 33.87 30.28
N ALA A 650 -3.18 33.33 31.49
CA ALA A 650 -2.76 34.08 32.66
C ALA A 650 -1.26 34.33 32.56
N THR A 651 -0.93 35.59 32.28
CA THR A 651 0.39 36.21 32.38
C THR A 651 1.13 35.80 33.65
N TYR A 652 2.35 35.29 33.52
CA TYR A 652 3.36 35.37 34.58
C TYR A 652 4.43 36.37 34.14
N THR A 653 4.44 37.49 34.87
CA THR A 653 5.53 38.47 34.98
C THR A 653 6.74 37.89 35.68
#